data_AF-A0A932XI36-F1
#
_entry.id   AF-A0A932XI36-F1
#
_cell.length_a   1.000
_cell.length_b   1.000
_cell.length_c   1.000
_cell.angle_alpha   90.00
_cell.angle_beta   90.00
_cell.angle_gamma   90.00
#
_symmetry.space_group_name_H-M   'P 1'
#
loop_
_entity.id
_entity.type
_entity.pdbx_description
1 polymer ?
#
loop_
_entity_poly.entity_id
_entity_poly.type
_entity_poly.pdbx_seq_one_letter_code
_entity_poly.pdbx_strand_id
1 'polypeptide(L)'
;MSNPPEWKLLLEQCRQLGDGMPRLRSVAWRTLVDNGLLLRGCRQALQDADGGALEDCYNEVDDPDVDPLPLQALKEGYADLSRDPASYVQVVRKLCNTSDDEAERLVATVRRLPAAAVVAWLLEHGKTVSDLNLGQDVHRWAYRAATLATDDPVPLEHWEGRHFDLPRARVGACFARLGGPEDAGAAAAQAAVAGFLKCLEPVRLFDRVPVLFMAGDRTGHVAHLAFRLLPGGRGAFFRAPTMFHPFEESWLESCDLAWREVSAGGGFERYDVEWELLAPSTEVATVAGGSAAAAFAVALTALRDRRAYDSACAISAALGPGGRLEHVEGIVDGVMPGAKLRVQSHHKIRRIVVPRTDFYSLSLPRLDSTGAKLYDGKDDDGLSVFQEVEVWPAETLVDAAQIVSSEASELLAYFGVLDQAPDAAAARPIYLDDHVPTKLYVEPNVLKRERKPDQLAGPGTLDARRGAAVEGEEPSGRIGPPAASEAEDLGEDLYRERRDETEQLVPWASERDDLRRRPERCAVLLGPPGGGKSLLMRMTAREIARLSSKGLQDQATSVAEVELPIVVPLDVLAGRAPTSGETVTEALRASLRDALVRQGCPQLGANYLAEHAHEQRTWLFLDALDEVGEGHRETLALYLDELLKNPEWRCRIVLTTRPYGYGLVTWPLPVIQYRLAPFSLDQAREFVSHWFEGTPKEAAMRRLLASSQAVQLLSQNPFLLTLLCWTAEREEQPQRLA
;
A
#
# COMPACT_ATOMS: atom_id res chain seq x y z
N MET A 1 12.25 -39.73 -37.02
CA MET A 1 12.93 -39.57 -35.72
C MET A 1 11.83 -39.61 -34.67
N SER A 2 11.79 -40.65 -33.84
CA SER A 2 10.82 -40.76 -32.74
C SER A 2 11.11 -39.66 -31.71
N ASN A 3 10.07 -39.02 -31.17
CA ASN A 3 10.23 -38.09 -30.06
C ASN A 3 10.87 -38.84 -28.87
N PRO A 4 11.82 -38.23 -28.15
CA PRO A 4 12.37 -38.85 -26.95
C PRO A 4 11.25 -39.08 -25.92
N PRO A 5 11.28 -40.19 -25.15
CA PRO A 5 10.29 -40.45 -24.12
C PRO A 5 10.25 -39.30 -23.11
N GLU A 6 9.07 -38.96 -22.61
CA GLU A 6 8.82 -37.74 -21.83
C GLU A 6 9.66 -37.67 -20.54
N TRP A 7 10.09 -38.80 -19.97
CA TRP A 7 11.01 -38.81 -18.82
C TRP A 7 12.44 -38.38 -19.17
N LYS A 8 12.87 -38.55 -20.43
CA LYS A 8 14.14 -37.97 -20.90
C LYS A 8 14.00 -36.48 -21.10
N LEU A 9 12.84 -36.01 -21.54
CA LEU A 9 12.53 -34.57 -21.58
C LEU A 9 12.46 -33.99 -20.16
N LEU A 10 11.86 -34.71 -19.20
CA LEU A 10 11.87 -34.39 -17.77
C LEU A 10 13.30 -34.27 -17.23
N LEU A 11 14.16 -35.27 -17.44
CA LEU A 11 15.56 -35.24 -17.00
C LEU A 11 16.36 -34.12 -17.65
N GLU A 12 16.12 -33.85 -18.94
CA GLU A 12 16.74 -32.75 -19.66
C GLU A 12 16.25 -31.39 -19.16
N GLN A 13 14.96 -31.23 -18.84
CA GLN A 13 14.41 -30.01 -18.22
C GLN A 13 14.88 -29.83 -16.77
N CYS A 14 15.03 -30.92 -16.01
CA CYS A 14 15.65 -30.92 -14.68
C CYS A 14 17.14 -30.58 -14.74
N ARG A 15 17.88 -31.06 -15.75
CA ARG A 15 19.25 -30.63 -16.04
C ARG A 15 19.29 -29.16 -16.44
N GLN A 16 18.37 -28.69 -17.28
CA GLN A 16 18.27 -27.27 -17.65
C GLN A 16 17.88 -26.38 -16.47
N LEU A 17 17.18 -26.89 -15.46
CA LEU A 17 16.95 -26.21 -14.18
C LEU A 17 18.23 -26.08 -13.34
N GLY A 18 19.04 -27.14 -13.26
CA GLY A 18 20.32 -27.14 -12.52
C GLY A 18 21.42 -26.34 -13.21
N ASP A 19 21.59 -26.52 -14.52
CA ASP A 19 22.75 -26.05 -15.29
C ASP A 19 22.46 -24.83 -16.20
N GLY A 20 21.18 -24.48 -16.42
CA GLY A 20 20.78 -23.50 -17.44
C GLY A 20 20.83 -22.02 -17.00
N MET A 21 20.81 -21.09 -17.97
CA MET A 21 20.65 -19.65 -17.71
C MET A 21 19.27 -19.32 -17.10
N PRO A 22 19.09 -18.18 -16.38
CA PRO A 22 17.84 -17.84 -15.67
C PRO A 22 16.56 -17.92 -16.51
N ARG A 23 16.61 -17.52 -17.78
CA ARG A 23 15.47 -17.65 -18.72
C ARG A 23 15.11 -19.10 -19.01
N LEU A 24 16.10 -19.98 -19.16
CA LEU A 24 15.88 -21.41 -19.41
C LEU A 24 15.31 -22.09 -18.17
N ARG A 25 15.75 -21.70 -16.95
CA ARG A 25 15.17 -22.20 -15.70
C ARG A 25 13.69 -21.81 -15.55
N SER A 26 13.32 -20.57 -15.85
CA SER A 26 11.91 -20.11 -15.80
C SER A 26 11.02 -20.81 -16.83
N VAL A 27 11.54 -21.07 -18.05
CA VAL A 27 10.83 -21.82 -19.09
C VAL A 27 10.71 -23.30 -18.73
N ALA A 28 11.77 -23.91 -18.22
CA ALA A 28 11.77 -25.28 -17.73
C ALA A 28 10.78 -25.45 -16.59
N TRP A 29 10.70 -24.48 -15.67
CA TRP A 29 9.73 -24.43 -14.59
C TRP A 29 8.28 -24.44 -15.06
N ARG A 30 7.89 -23.51 -15.95
CA ARG A 30 6.53 -23.50 -16.53
C ARG A 30 6.23 -24.78 -17.30
N THR A 31 7.25 -25.33 -17.95
CA THR A 31 7.11 -26.58 -18.69
C THR A 31 6.90 -27.78 -17.76
N LEU A 32 7.60 -27.83 -16.63
CA LEU A 32 7.49 -28.93 -15.66
C LEU A 32 6.19 -28.87 -14.87
N VAL A 33 5.80 -27.69 -14.39
CA VAL A 33 4.68 -27.51 -13.47
C VAL A 33 3.41 -27.10 -14.20
N ASP A 34 3.42 -25.98 -14.92
CA ASP A 34 2.20 -25.46 -15.55
C ASP A 34 1.69 -26.34 -16.70
N ASN A 35 2.60 -27.09 -17.36
CA ASN A 35 2.24 -28.03 -18.42
C ASN A 35 2.19 -29.50 -17.95
N GLY A 36 2.28 -29.79 -16.66
CA GLY A 36 2.15 -31.16 -16.11
C GLY A 36 3.19 -32.17 -16.60
N LEU A 37 4.33 -31.71 -17.14
CA LEU A 37 5.38 -32.57 -17.71
C LEU A 37 6.17 -33.30 -16.63
N LEU A 38 6.21 -32.75 -15.40
CA LEU A 38 6.72 -33.43 -14.21
C LEU A 38 5.94 -34.73 -13.95
N LEU A 39 4.61 -34.62 -13.92
CA LEU A 39 3.68 -35.73 -13.70
C LEU A 39 3.75 -36.76 -14.83
N ARG A 40 3.73 -36.31 -16.09
CA ARG A 40 3.76 -37.21 -17.25
C ARG A 40 5.12 -37.88 -17.48
N GLY A 41 6.22 -37.17 -17.23
CA GLY A 41 7.57 -37.74 -17.27
C GLY A 41 7.77 -38.81 -16.19
N CYS A 42 7.29 -38.57 -14.96
CA CYS A 42 7.29 -39.61 -13.92
C CYS A 42 6.42 -40.81 -14.32
N ARG A 43 5.24 -40.59 -14.93
CA ARG A 43 4.38 -41.66 -15.49
C ARG A 43 5.12 -42.53 -16.50
N GLN A 44 5.82 -41.94 -17.47
CA GLN A 44 6.55 -42.69 -18.50
C GLN A 44 7.78 -43.44 -17.95
N ALA A 45 8.51 -42.84 -17.00
CA ALA A 45 9.66 -43.51 -16.35
C ALA A 45 9.24 -44.73 -15.54
N LEU A 46 8.06 -44.66 -14.89
CA LEU A 46 7.49 -45.76 -14.14
C LEU A 46 6.98 -46.88 -15.05
N GLN A 47 6.41 -46.54 -16.22
CA GLN A 47 6.02 -47.51 -17.26
C GLN A 47 7.22 -48.28 -17.83
N ASP A 48 8.34 -47.60 -18.05
CA ASP A 48 9.55 -48.22 -18.62
C ASP A 48 10.32 -49.11 -17.61
N ALA A 49 9.99 -49.05 -16.32
CA ALA A 49 10.68 -49.75 -15.24
C ALA A 49 10.14 -51.16 -14.90
N ASP A 50 9.20 -51.69 -15.70
CA ASP A 50 8.64 -53.06 -15.61
C ASP A 50 8.04 -53.41 -14.23
N GLY A 51 7.50 -52.41 -13.53
CA GLY A 51 6.86 -52.54 -12.22
C GLY A 51 5.34 -52.63 -12.33
N GLY A 52 4.80 -53.77 -12.75
CA GLY A 52 3.35 -53.97 -12.97
C GLY A 52 2.43 -53.66 -11.77
N ALA A 53 2.97 -53.56 -10.54
CA ALA A 53 2.20 -53.19 -9.35
C ALA A 53 1.76 -51.71 -9.31
N LEU A 54 2.45 -50.81 -10.03
CA LEU A 54 2.13 -49.38 -10.11
C LEU A 54 1.24 -49.02 -11.30
N GLU A 55 1.13 -49.91 -12.29
CA GLU A 55 0.31 -49.74 -13.50
C GLU A 55 -1.19 -49.89 -13.17
N ASP A 56 -1.54 -50.84 -12.31
CA ASP A 56 -2.91 -51.02 -11.79
C ASP A 56 -3.35 -49.86 -10.88
N CYS A 57 -2.41 -49.28 -10.14
CA CYS A 57 -2.66 -48.15 -9.24
C CYS A 57 -2.96 -46.82 -9.95
N TYR A 58 -2.47 -46.62 -11.18
CA TYR A 58 -2.54 -45.34 -11.88
C TYR A 58 -3.64 -45.27 -12.94
N ASN A 59 -4.10 -46.42 -13.46
CA ASN A 59 -5.23 -46.48 -14.39
C ASN A 59 -6.58 -46.12 -13.73
N GLU A 60 -6.66 -46.11 -12.39
CA GLU A 60 -7.83 -45.68 -11.60
C GLU A 60 -7.87 -44.16 -11.32
N VAL A 61 -6.86 -43.38 -11.75
CA VAL A 61 -6.71 -41.94 -11.46
C VAL A 61 -7.44 -41.04 -12.49
N ASP A 62 -7.77 -41.56 -13.68
CA ASP A 62 -8.42 -40.80 -14.77
C ASP A 62 -9.97 -40.86 -14.69
N ASP A 63 -10.56 -41.45 -13.64
CA ASP A 63 -12.01 -41.43 -13.37
C ASP A 63 -12.34 -40.40 -12.26
N PRO A 64 -12.98 -39.26 -12.61
CA PRO A 64 -13.29 -38.20 -11.65
C PRO A 64 -14.32 -38.60 -10.58
N ASP A 65 -14.94 -39.79 -10.68
CA ASP A 65 -15.94 -40.30 -9.74
C ASP A 65 -15.39 -41.34 -8.72
N VAL A 66 -14.07 -41.60 -8.67
CA VAL A 66 -13.48 -42.63 -7.78
C VAL A 66 -12.82 -42.06 -6.50
N ASP A 67 -13.10 -42.74 -5.39
CA ASP A 67 -12.68 -42.59 -3.97
C ASP A 67 -11.12 -42.47 -3.76
N PRO A 68 -10.59 -42.14 -2.56
CA PRO A 68 -9.22 -41.60 -2.31
C PRO A 68 -8.01 -42.55 -2.52
N LEU A 69 -8.16 -43.59 -3.34
CA LEU A 69 -7.16 -44.59 -3.71
C LEU A 69 -5.89 -44.06 -4.43
N PRO A 70 -5.91 -42.99 -5.26
CA PRO A 70 -4.70 -42.46 -5.92
C PRO A 70 -3.59 -42.03 -4.96
N LEU A 71 -3.99 -41.46 -3.81
CA LEU A 71 -3.08 -41.01 -2.78
C LEU A 71 -2.47 -42.20 -2.00
N GLN A 72 -3.23 -43.29 -1.83
CA GLN A 72 -2.77 -44.52 -1.18
C GLN A 72 -1.68 -45.22 -2.03
N ALA A 73 -1.89 -45.30 -3.34
CA ALA A 73 -0.92 -45.85 -4.29
C ALA A 73 0.40 -45.06 -4.34
N LEU A 74 0.33 -43.71 -4.37
CA LEU A 74 1.51 -42.85 -4.26
C LEU A 74 2.21 -43.01 -2.90
N LYS A 75 1.45 -43.24 -1.81
CA LYS A 75 1.99 -43.57 -0.48
C LYS A 75 2.74 -44.91 -0.48
N GLU A 76 2.23 -45.91 -1.20
CA GLU A 76 2.79 -47.27 -1.29
C GLU A 76 4.02 -47.34 -2.20
N GLY A 77 3.97 -46.76 -3.41
CA GLY A 77 5.13 -46.69 -4.31
C GLY A 77 6.32 -45.93 -3.70
N TYR A 78 6.04 -44.87 -2.92
CA TYR A 78 7.05 -44.17 -2.12
C TYR A 78 7.64 -45.05 -1.00
N ALA A 79 6.81 -45.87 -0.34
CA ALA A 79 7.25 -46.76 0.74
C ALA A 79 8.20 -47.84 0.20
N ASP A 80 7.96 -48.36 -1.00
CA ASP A 80 8.83 -49.36 -1.62
C ASP A 80 10.15 -48.77 -2.12
N LEU A 81 10.12 -47.58 -2.74
CA LEU A 81 11.33 -46.79 -3.05
C LEU A 81 12.17 -46.45 -1.80
N SER A 82 11.56 -46.50 -0.61
CA SER A 82 12.22 -46.18 0.65
C SER A 82 12.85 -47.36 1.37
N ARG A 83 12.45 -48.59 1.05
CA ARG A 83 12.90 -49.81 1.73
C ARG A 83 14.23 -50.36 1.25
N ASP A 84 14.60 -50.17 -0.02
CA ASP A 84 15.88 -50.67 -0.57
C ASP A 84 16.51 -49.70 -1.59
N PRO A 85 17.21 -48.65 -1.11
CA PRO A 85 17.84 -47.66 -1.99
C PRO A 85 18.98 -48.24 -2.84
N ALA A 86 19.71 -49.23 -2.29
CA ALA A 86 20.91 -49.78 -2.92
C ALA A 86 20.57 -50.57 -4.19
N SER A 87 19.43 -51.26 -4.21
CA SER A 87 18.95 -51.97 -5.39
C SER A 87 18.62 -51.00 -6.54
N TYR A 88 18.00 -49.86 -6.23
CA TYR A 88 17.68 -48.83 -7.23
C TYR A 88 18.91 -48.13 -7.80
N VAL A 89 19.95 -47.88 -7.00
CA VAL A 89 21.22 -47.31 -7.48
C VAL A 89 21.84 -48.22 -8.52
N GLN A 90 21.84 -49.54 -8.31
CA GLN A 90 22.36 -50.49 -9.30
C GLN A 90 21.53 -50.51 -10.59
N VAL A 91 20.21 -50.37 -10.49
CA VAL A 91 19.30 -50.31 -11.63
C VAL A 91 19.52 -49.02 -12.44
N VAL A 92 19.55 -47.85 -11.79
CA VAL A 92 19.78 -46.55 -12.43
C VAL A 92 21.18 -46.49 -13.05
N ARG A 93 22.20 -46.99 -12.35
CA ARG A 93 23.56 -47.09 -12.88
C ARG A 93 23.59 -47.89 -14.18
N LYS A 94 22.91 -49.04 -14.19
CA LYS A 94 22.88 -49.96 -15.34
C LYS A 94 22.07 -49.40 -16.51
N LEU A 95 20.95 -48.72 -16.23
CA LEU A 95 20.07 -48.13 -17.24
C LEU A 95 20.63 -46.84 -17.84
N CYS A 96 21.25 -45.99 -17.02
CA CYS A 96 21.76 -44.69 -17.43
C CYS A 96 23.25 -44.72 -17.83
N ASN A 97 23.93 -45.86 -17.67
CA ASN A 97 25.37 -46.04 -17.93
C ASN A 97 26.21 -44.92 -17.29
N THR A 98 26.02 -44.73 -15.99
CA THR A 98 26.59 -43.64 -15.21
C THR A 98 27.47 -44.18 -14.06
N SER A 99 28.20 -43.32 -13.34
CA SER A 99 28.96 -43.71 -12.16
C SER A 99 28.04 -44.00 -10.96
N ASP A 100 28.56 -44.68 -9.94
CA ASP A 100 27.82 -44.93 -8.69
C ASP A 100 27.37 -43.59 -8.05
N ASP A 101 28.26 -42.59 -7.99
CA ASP A 101 27.96 -41.25 -7.43
C ASP A 101 26.88 -40.47 -8.21
N GLU A 102 26.78 -40.64 -9.53
CA GLU A 102 25.77 -39.98 -10.35
C GLU A 102 24.46 -40.79 -10.37
N ALA A 103 24.52 -42.12 -10.26
CA ALA A 103 23.36 -42.97 -10.02
C ALA A 103 22.72 -42.72 -8.64
N GLU A 104 23.52 -42.56 -7.58
CA GLU A 104 23.05 -42.20 -6.25
C GLU A 104 22.35 -40.83 -6.25
N ARG A 105 22.94 -39.84 -6.93
CA ARG A 105 22.32 -38.52 -7.13
C ARG A 105 21.00 -38.59 -7.91
N LEU A 106 20.95 -39.40 -8.97
CA LEU A 106 19.72 -39.62 -9.76
C LEU A 106 18.64 -40.33 -8.94
N VAL A 107 18.99 -41.36 -8.17
CA VAL A 107 18.04 -42.05 -7.27
C VAL A 107 17.53 -41.10 -6.18
N ALA A 108 18.40 -40.26 -5.59
CA ALA A 108 17.98 -39.23 -4.65
C ALA A 108 17.01 -38.23 -5.29
N THR A 109 17.29 -37.79 -6.52
CA THR A 109 16.41 -36.90 -7.31
C THR A 109 15.06 -37.56 -7.62
N VAL A 110 15.06 -38.83 -8.05
CA VAL A 110 13.87 -39.63 -8.34
C VAL A 110 13.05 -39.92 -7.08
N ARG A 111 13.65 -39.95 -5.88
CA ARG A 111 12.91 -40.07 -4.61
C ARG A 111 12.26 -38.75 -4.19
N ARG A 112 12.86 -37.61 -4.56
CA ARG A 112 12.37 -36.25 -4.25
C ARG A 112 11.21 -35.83 -5.17
N LEU A 113 11.23 -36.26 -6.43
CA LEU A 113 10.23 -35.94 -7.46
C LEU A 113 8.79 -36.39 -7.09
N PRO A 114 8.52 -37.62 -6.62
CA PRO A 114 7.20 -38.07 -6.21
C PRO A 114 6.66 -37.30 -5.00
N ALA A 115 7.51 -37.00 -4.01
CA ALA A 115 7.09 -36.22 -2.84
C ALA A 115 6.73 -34.78 -3.23
N ALA A 116 7.51 -34.16 -4.13
CA ALA A 116 7.20 -32.85 -4.71
C ALA A 116 5.93 -32.89 -5.59
N ALA A 117 5.75 -33.93 -6.40
CA ALA A 117 4.58 -34.12 -7.25
C ALA A 117 3.29 -34.32 -6.43
N VAL A 118 3.34 -35.06 -5.31
CA VAL A 118 2.21 -35.22 -4.39
C VAL A 118 1.85 -33.88 -3.73
N VAL A 119 2.83 -33.10 -3.31
CA VAL A 119 2.58 -31.76 -2.73
C VAL A 119 1.97 -30.82 -3.78
N ALA A 120 2.53 -30.80 -5.00
CA ALA A 120 2.00 -29.99 -6.09
C ALA A 120 0.55 -30.37 -6.43
N TRP A 121 0.26 -31.67 -6.56
CA TRP A 121 -1.08 -32.18 -6.84
C TRP A 121 -2.08 -31.80 -5.75
N LEU A 122 -1.71 -31.96 -4.47
CA LEU A 122 -2.56 -31.61 -3.33
C LEU A 122 -2.84 -30.09 -3.24
N LEU A 123 -1.88 -29.25 -3.64
CA LEU A 123 -2.06 -27.78 -3.65
C LEU A 123 -2.96 -27.32 -4.79
N GLU A 124 -2.87 -27.97 -5.95
CA GLU A 124 -3.67 -27.65 -7.14
C GLU A 124 -5.15 -28.08 -6.97
N HIS A 125 -5.39 -29.23 -6.34
CA HIS A 125 -6.72 -29.84 -6.23
C HIS A 125 -7.35 -29.68 -4.83
N GLY A 126 -6.68 -28.99 -3.91
CA GLY A 126 -7.08 -28.90 -2.51
C GLY A 126 -8.35 -28.10 -2.21
N LYS A 127 -8.84 -27.30 -3.16
CA LYS A 127 -10.09 -26.52 -3.00
C LYS A 127 -11.35 -27.32 -3.33
N THR A 128 -11.23 -28.41 -4.07
CA THR A 128 -12.36 -29.22 -4.55
C THR A 128 -12.62 -30.48 -3.71
N VAL A 129 -11.66 -30.92 -2.89
CA VAL A 129 -11.81 -32.11 -2.05
C VAL A 129 -12.21 -31.69 -0.63
N SER A 130 -13.51 -31.72 -0.33
CA SER A 130 -14.05 -31.30 0.97
C SER A 130 -13.81 -32.28 2.13
N ASP A 131 -13.37 -33.51 1.85
CA ASP A 131 -13.37 -34.62 2.82
C ASP A 131 -12.00 -35.09 3.31
N LEU A 132 -10.89 -34.49 2.86
CA LEU A 132 -9.55 -34.85 3.34
C LEU A 132 -9.05 -33.86 4.39
N ASN A 133 -8.30 -34.39 5.38
CA ASN A 133 -7.39 -33.66 6.27
C ASN A 133 -6.23 -33.05 5.45
N LEU A 134 -6.56 -32.28 4.42
CA LEU A 134 -5.69 -31.91 3.31
C LEU A 134 -4.48 -31.09 3.78
N GLY A 135 -4.69 -30.25 4.80
CA GLY A 135 -3.60 -29.57 5.48
C GLY A 135 -2.58 -30.55 6.09
N GLN A 136 -3.06 -31.63 6.74
CA GLN A 136 -2.18 -32.63 7.38
C GLN A 136 -1.40 -33.45 6.35
N ASP A 137 -2.05 -33.88 5.27
CA ASP A 137 -1.38 -34.65 4.22
C ASP A 137 -0.38 -33.78 3.42
N VAL A 138 -0.70 -32.52 3.11
CA VAL A 138 0.24 -31.57 2.49
C VAL A 138 1.45 -31.35 3.39
N HIS A 139 1.23 -31.12 4.69
CA HIS A 139 2.32 -30.95 5.66
C HIS A 139 3.20 -32.21 5.79
N ARG A 140 2.59 -33.40 5.80
CA ARG A 140 3.31 -34.69 5.85
C ARG A 140 4.20 -34.89 4.63
N TRP A 141 3.67 -34.60 3.44
CA TRP A 141 4.38 -34.81 2.18
C TRP A 141 5.42 -33.74 1.88
N ALA A 142 5.16 -32.47 2.23
CA ALA A 142 6.15 -31.39 2.18
C ALA A 142 7.33 -31.68 3.12
N TYR A 143 7.05 -32.17 4.33
CA TYR A 143 8.11 -32.60 5.24
C TYR A 143 8.91 -33.78 4.67
N ARG A 144 8.25 -34.81 4.11
CA ARG A 144 8.93 -35.94 3.47
C ARG A 144 9.83 -35.51 2.32
N ALA A 145 9.35 -34.61 1.46
CA ALA A 145 10.14 -34.04 0.38
C ALA A 145 11.39 -33.32 0.93
N ALA A 146 11.23 -32.57 2.02
CA ALA A 146 12.31 -31.79 2.61
C ALA A 146 13.33 -32.66 3.40
N THR A 147 12.91 -33.74 4.07
CA THR A 147 13.83 -34.69 4.74
C THR A 147 14.63 -35.57 3.79
N LEU A 148 14.14 -35.78 2.56
CA LEU A 148 14.88 -36.51 1.52
C LEU A 148 16.05 -35.71 0.93
N ALA A 149 16.20 -34.45 1.32
CA ALA A 149 17.28 -33.57 0.90
C ALA A 149 18.37 -33.38 1.97
N THR A 150 18.21 -34.00 3.15
CA THR A 150 19.21 -33.99 4.21
C THR A 150 19.83 -35.38 4.34
N ASP A 151 21.14 -35.47 4.57
CA ASP A 151 21.87 -36.75 4.73
C ASP A 151 21.44 -37.57 5.96
N ASP A 152 20.58 -37.00 6.82
CA ASP A 152 20.14 -37.59 8.08
C ASP A 152 18.60 -37.67 8.14
N PRO A 153 17.97 -38.69 7.51
CA PRO A 153 16.52 -38.84 7.48
C PRO A 153 16.00 -39.20 8.88
N VAL A 154 15.14 -38.36 9.45
CA VAL A 154 14.48 -38.66 10.72
C VAL A 154 13.53 -39.86 10.54
N PRO A 155 13.67 -40.96 11.32
CA PRO A 155 12.83 -42.13 11.16
C PRO A 155 11.35 -41.84 11.46
N LEU A 156 10.49 -42.27 10.54
CA LEU A 156 9.02 -42.13 10.59
C LEU A 156 8.35 -42.83 11.80
N GLU A 157 9.05 -43.75 12.44
CA GLU A 157 8.52 -44.63 13.49
C GLU A 157 8.18 -43.90 14.80
N HIS A 158 8.58 -42.63 14.95
CA HIS A 158 8.27 -41.80 16.12
C HIS A 158 7.02 -40.90 15.92
N TRP A 159 6.22 -41.10 14.87
CA TRP A 159 5.19 -40.14 14.41
C TRP A 159 3.72 -40.57 14.58
N GLU A 160 3.44 -41.74 15.14
CA GLU A 160 2.05 -42.21 15.22
C GLU A 160 1.29 -41.55 16.38
N GLY A 161 0.28 -40.71 16.05
CA GLY A 161 -0.89 -40.56 16.92
C GLY A 161 -1.14 -39.24 17.65
N ARG A 162 -0.60 -38.08 17.23
CA ARG A 162 -1.06 -36.77 17.77
C ARG A 162 -1.63 -35.88 16.67
N HIS A 163 -2.74 -35.21 16.99
CA HIS A 163 -3.31 -34.12 16.19
C HIS A 163 -2.19 -33.22 15.65
N PHE A 164 -2.25 -32.91 14.35
CA PHE A 164 -1.28 -32.07 13.66
C PHE A 164 -1.25 -30.66 14.27
N ASP A 165 -0.32 -30.44 15.19
CA ASP A 165 0.41 -29.18 15.33
C ASP A 165 1.82 -29.43 14.77
N LEU A 166 1.91 -29.83 13.50
CA LEU A 166 3.21 -29.80 12.83
C LEU A 166 3.54 -28.31 12.66
N PRO A 167 4.52 -27.78 13.40
CA PRO A 167 4.75 -26.34 13.43
C PRO A 167 5.18 -25.93 12.02
N ARG A 168 4.50 -24.94 11.40
CA ARG A 168 4.85 -24.39 10.07
C ARG A 168 6.36 -24.18 9.92
N ALA A 169 7.00 -23.79 11.00
CA ALA A 169 8.44 -23.65 11.15
C ALA A 169 9.32 -24.88 10.91
N ARG A 170 8.83 -26.12 11.05
CA ARG A 170 9.62 -27.32 10.71
C ARG A 170 9.81 -27.45 9.21
N VAL A 171 8.79 -27.07 8.42
CA VAL A 171 8.90 -27.02 6.95
C VAL A 171 9.86 -25.90 6.53
N GLY A 172 9.77 -24.72 7.16
CA GLY A 172 10.73 -23.62 6.97
C GLY A 172 12.17 -23.98 7.36
N ALA A 173 12.37 -24.69 8.48
CA ALA A 173 13.69 -25.14 8.92
C ALA A 173 14.30 -26.21 8.00
N CYS A 174 13.48 -27.10 7.42
CA CYS A 174 13.97 -28.01 6.40
C CYS A 174 14.36 -27.25 5.12
N PHE A 175 13.65 -26.17 4.76
CA PHE A 175 14.00 -25.31 3.61
C PHE A 175 15.31 -24.56 3.82
N ALA A 176 15.56 -24.00 5.01
CA ALA A 176 16.84 -23.36 5.33
C ALA A 176 18.04 -24.32 5.17
N ARG A 177 17.80 -25.64 5.17
CA ARG A 177 18.79 -26.69 4.96
C ARG A 177 18.84 -27.22 3.51
N LEU A 178 17.87 -26.88 2.67
CA LEU A 178 17.91 -27.19 1.24
C LEU A 178 19.02 -26.31 0.64
N GLY A 179 20.10 -26.93 0.16
CA GLY A 179 21.25 -26.24 -0.43
C GLY A 179 20.93 -25.44 -1.70
N GLY A 180 21.98 -25.00 -2.41
CA GLY A 180 21.83 -24.24 -3.66
C GLY A 180 21.05 -24.99 -4.76
N PRO A 181 20.57 -24.28 -5.79
CA PRO A 181 19.71 -24.81 -6.86
C PRO A 181 20.38 -25.84 -7.79
N GLU A 182 21.61 -26.26 -7.49
CA GLU A 182 22.39 -27.18 -8.32
C GLU A 182 21.82 -28.61 -8.30
N ASP A 183 20.93 -28.92 -7.35
CA ASP A 183 20.24 -30.21 -7.26
C ASP A 183 18.77 -30.08 -7.70
N ALA A 184 18.40 -30.81 -8.77
CA ALA A 184 17.05 -30.83 -9.33
C ALA A 184 15.98 -31.27 -8.30
N GLY A 185 16.35 -32.12 -7.33
CA GLY A 185 15.48 -32.51 -6.23
C GLY A 185 15.28 -31.41 -5.19
N ALA A 186 16.30 -30.59 -4.94
CA ALA A 186 16.16 -29.38 -4.11
C ALA A 186 15.26 -28.36 -4.80
N ALA A 187 15.43 -28.14 -6.11
CA ALA A 187 14.56 -27.27 -6.90
C ALA A 187 13.09 -27.73 -6.87
N ALA A 188 12.82 -29.02 -7.04
CA ALA A 188 11.46 -29.59 -6.97
C ALA A 188 10.83 -29.53 -5.56
N ALA A 189 11.63 -29.62 -4.49
CA ALA A 189 11.14 -29.42 -3.13
C ALA A 189 10.84 -27.93 -2.84
N GLN A 190 11.73 -27.02 -3.25
CA GLN A 190 11.54 -25.57 -3.13
C GLN A 190 10.26 -25.12 -3.84
N ALA A 191 10.06 -25.62 -5.05
CA ALA A 191 8.88 -25.53 -5.90
C ALA A 191 7.55 -25.90 -5.23
N ALA A 192 7.45 -27.10 -4.66
CA ALA A 192 6.24 -27.58 -3.99
C ALA A 192 5.92 -26.74 -2.74
N VAL A 193 6.95 -26.38 -1.98
CA VAL A 193 6.83 -25.51 -0.80
C VAL A 193 6.44 -24.07 -1.21
N ALA A 194 6.90 -23.57 -2.36
CA ALA A 194 6.49 -22.28 -2.91
C ALA A 194 4.97 -22.20 -3.09
N GLY A 195 4.37 -23.27 -3.63
CA GLY A 195 2.92 -23.37 -3.77
C GLY A 195 2.21 -23.34 -2.42
N PHE A 196 2.77 -24.02 -1.40
CA PHE A 196 2.23 -24.02 -0.04
C PHE A 196 2.35 -22.65 0.65
N LEU A 197 3.51 -22.00 0.56
CA LEU A 197 3.75 -20.69 1.16
C LEU A 197 2.93 -19.59 0.50
N LYS A 198 2.66 -19.69 -0.81
CA LYS A 198 1.70 -18.80 -1.50
C LYS A 198 0.29 -18.85 -0.91
N CYS A 199 -0.08 -19.92 -0.21
CA CYS A 199 -1.36 -19.99 0.49
C CYS A 199 -1.34 -19.32 1.88
N LEU A 200 -0.17 -18.91 2.38
CA LEU A 200 -0.07 -18.18 3.64
C LEU A 200 -0.15 -16.68 3.37
N GLU A 201 -1.22 -16.04 3.85
CA GLU A 201 -1.27 -14.58 3.86
C GLU A 201 -0.24 -14.06 4.87
N PRO A 202 0.70 -13.21 4.43
CA PRO A 202 1.66 -12.62 5.35
C PRO A 202 0.95 -11.69 6.33
N VAL A 203 1.38 -11.70 7.59
CA VAL A 203 0.93 -10.73 8.61
C VAL A 203 1.38 -9.33 8.26
N ARG A 204 2.54 -9.23 7.59
CA ARG A 204 3.12 -7.98 7.11
C ARG A 204 4.02 -8.25 5.92
N LEU A 205 4.00 -7.32 4.98
CA LEU A 205 4.84 -7.30 3.79
C LEU A 205 5.66 -6.01 3.84
N PHE A 206 6.95 -6.07 3.50
CA PHE A 206 7.66 -4.94 2.91
C PHE A 206 7.94 -5.35 1.47
N ASP A 207 7.53 -4.57 0.48
CA ASP A 207 7.69 -4.97 -0.91
C ASP A 207 8.96 -4.38 -1.54
N ARG A 208 9.34 -3.16 -1.16
CA ARG A 208 10.41 -2.40 -1.83
C ARG A 208 11.35 -1.75 -0.83
N VAL A 209 12.12 -2.56 -0.11
CA VAL A 209 13.23 -2.08 0.72
C VAL A 209 14.45 -1.86 -0.19
N PRO A 210 14.86 -0.62 -0.46
CA PRO A 210 15.97 -0.34 -1.36
C PRO A 210 17.32 -0.66 -0.69
N VAL A 211 18.16 -1.37 -1.41
CA VAL A 211 19.54 -1.70 -1.05
C VAL A 211 20.46 -1.02 -2.04
N LEU A 212 21.29 -0.12 -1.53
CA LEU A 212 22.31 0.55 -2.33
C LEU A 212 23.57 -0.30 -2.37
N PHE A 213 24.14 -0.47 -3.55
CA PHE A 213 25.38 -1.18 -3.71
C PHE A 213 26.26 -0.60 -4.81
N MET A 214 27.51 -1.04 -4.86
CA MET A 214 28.43 -0.76 -5.96
C MET A 214 28.69 -2.04 -6.74
N ALA A 215 28.66 -1.95 -8.06
CA ALA A 215 29.20 -2.98 -8.93
C ALA A 215 30.73 -2.92 -8.97
N GLY A 216 31.35 -3.96 -9.56
CA GLY A 216 32.80 -4.08 -9.65
C GLY A 216 33.49 -2.94 -10.43
N ASP A 217 32.76 -2.24 -11.29
CA ASP A 217 33.21 -1.04 -12.02
C ASP A 217 33.03 0.27 -11.23
N ARG A 218 32.64 0.16 -9.95
CA ARG A 218 32.32 1.27 -9.04
C ARG A 218 31.10 2.10 -9.44
N THR A 219 30.23 1.60 -10.31
CA THR A 219 28.93 2.21 -10.54
C THR A 219 27.97 1.87 -9.41
N GLY A 220 27.11 2.81 -9.05
CA GLY A 220 26.10 2.63 -8.00
C GLY A 220 24.84 2.01 -8.58
N HIS A 221 24.23 1.10 -7.84
CA HIS A 221 22.98 0.43 -8.22
C HIS A 221 22.02 0.36 -7.03
N VAL A 222 20.73 0.21 -7.33
CA VAL A 222 19.68 -0.05 -6.35
C VAL A 222 19.00 -1.37 -6.67
N ALA A 223 18.95 -2.27 -5.69
CA ALA A 223 18.04 -3.40 -5.72
C ALA A 223 16.93 -3.19 -4.70
N HIS A 224 15.81 -3.88 -4.87
CA HIS A 224 14.70 -3.82 -3.94
C HIS A 224 14.51 -5.19 -3.31
N LEU A 225 14.40 -5.24 -2.00
CA LEU A 225 14.06 -6.44 -1.26
C LEU A 225 12.58 -6.41 -0.87
N ALA A 226 11.94 -7.56 -0.95
CA ALA A 226 10.67 -7.81 -0.30
C ALA A 226 10.88 -8.71 0.92
N PHE A 227 10.13 -8.47 1.99
CA PHE A 227 10.09 -9.27 3.21
C PHE A 227 8.65 -9.65 3.52
N ARG A 228 8.37 -10.94 3.78
CA ARG A 228 7.07 -11.44 4.19
C ARG A 228 7.16 -12.03 5.58
N LEU A 229 6.43 -11.45 6.53
CA LEU A 229 6.31 -11.96 7.90
C LEU A 229 5.18 -13.00 7.97
N LEU A 230 5.55 -14.28 8.05
CA LEU A 230 4.62 -15.39 8.01
C LEU A 230 4.20 -15.82 9.42
N PRO A 231 2.89 -15.95 9.72
CA PRO A 231 2.42 -16.33 11.06
C PRO A 231 2.63 -17.82 11.36
N GLY A 232 2.86 -18.14 12.64
CA GLY A 232 3.00 -19.53 13.12
C GLY A 232 4.38 -20.13 12.90
N GLY A 233 5.38 -19.28 12.64
CA GLY A 233 6.78 -19.63 12.50
C GLY A 233 7.50 -19.86 13.83
N ARG A 234 8.82 -20.12 13.78
CA ARG A 234 9.72 -20.28 14.93
C ARG A 234 10.98 -19.42 14.78
N GLY A 235 10.87 -18.30 14.09
CA GLY A 235 12.01 -17.45 13.79
C GLY A 235 12.90 -18.08 12.72
N ALA A 236 12.34 -18.71 11.70
CA ALA A 236 13.12 -19.04 10.52
C ALA A 236 13.25 -17.80 9.63
N PHE A 237 14.42 -17.64 9.02
CA PHE A 237 14.68 -16.61 8.01
C PHE A 237 15.19 -17.31 6.75
N PHE A 238 14.47 -17.12 5.65
CA PHE A 238 14.74 -17.89 4.44
C PHE A 238 14.38 -17.12 3.17
N ARG A 239 14.99 -17.57 2.07
CA ARG A 239 14.80 -17.03 0.73
C ARG A 239 13.45 -17.44 0.16
N ALA A 240 12.77 -16.53 -0.52
CA ALA A 240 11.60 -16.83 -1.32
C ALA A 240 11.93 -17.94 -2.33
N PRO A 241 11.13 -19.01 -2.42
CA PRO A 241 11.43 -20.14 -3.30
C PRO A 241 11.44 -19.79 -4.80
N THR A 242 10.91 -18.62 -5.16
CA THR A 242 10.96 -18.07 -6.53
C THR A 242 12.35 -17.57 -6.93
N MET A 243 13.27 -17.40 -5.97
CA MET A 243 14.63 -16.94 -6.23
C MET A 243 15.56 -18.09 -6.58
N PHE A 244 15.81 -18.26 -7.88
CA PHE A 244 16.81 -19.19 -8.40
C PHE A 244 18.17 -18.53 -8.70
N HIS A 245 18.39 -17.32 -8.20
CA HIS A 245 19.61 -16.56 -8.47
C HIS A 245 20.77 -17.08 -7.60
N PRO A 246 21.94 -17.37 -8.20
CA PRO A 246 23.14 -17.58 -7.41
C PRO A 246 23.52 -16.26 -6.74
N PHE A 247 23.72 -16.30 -5.43
CA PHE A 247 24.26 -15.20 -4.65
C PHE A 247 25.69 -15.54 -4.30
N GLU A 248 26.58 -14.54 -4.27
CA GLU A 248 27.89 -14.72 -3.67
C GLU A 248 27.74 -15.12 -2.19
N GLU A 249 28.67 -15.94 -1.71
CA GLU A 249 28.69 -16.41 -0.32
C GLU A 249 28.67 -15.24 0.67
N SER A 250 29.42 -14.17 0.36
CA SER A 250 29.48 -12.94 1.16
C SER A 250 28.10 -12.27 1.33
N TRP A 251 27.22 -12.35 0.33
CA TRP A 251 25.87 -11.80 0.42
C TRP A 251 24.99 -12.63 1.36
N LEU A 252 25.09 -13.96 1.28
CA LEU A 252 24.35 -14.86 2.16
C LEU A 252 24.84 -14.74 3.61
N GLU A 253 26.15 -14.65 3.82
CA GLU A 253 26.74 -14.36 5.13
C GLU A 253 26.23 -13.05 5.72
N SER A 254 26.11 -12.02 4.90
CA SER A 254 25.51 -10.72 5.28
C SER A 254 24.04 -10.84 5.69
N CYS A 255 23.26 -11.65 4.97
CA CYS A 255 21.86 -11.93 5.32
C CYS A 255 21.77 -12.66 6.67
N ASP A 256 22.62 -13.66 6.89
CA ASP A 256 22.67 -14.45 8.13
C ASP A 256 23.19 -13.63 9.31
N LEU A 257 24.13 -12.71 9.07
CA LEU A 257 24.59 -11.75 10.08
C LEU A 257 23.45 -10.82 10.50
N ALA A 258 22.73 -10.24 9.53
CA ALA A 258 21.59 -9.38 9.79
C ALA A 258 20.50 -10.10 10.59
N TRP A 259 20.17 -11.33 10.20
CA TRP A 259 19.18 -12.13 10.93
C TRP A 259 19.61 -12.44 12.36
N ARG A 260 20.86 -12.88 12.58
CA ARG A 260 21.38 -13.15 13.93
C ARG A 260 21.31 -11.94 14.84
N GLU A 261 21.70 -10.77 14.32
CA GLU A 261 21.69 -9.53 15.10
C GLU A 261 20.28 -9.13 15.52
N VAL A 262 19.30 -9.17 14.60
CA VAL A 262 17.94 -8.73 14.92
C VAL A 262 17.17 -9.76 15.75
N SER A 263 17.34 -11.06 15.45
CA SER A 263 16.66 -12.15 16.15
C SER A 263 17.16 -12.35 17.58
N ALA A 264 18.39 -11.93 17.91
CA ALA A 264 18.89 -11.90 19.28
C ALA A 264 18.04 -10.99 20.19
N GLY A 265 17.35 -10.00 19.64
CA GLY A 265 16.40 -9.14 20.36
C GLY A 265 15.01 -9.78 20.61
N GLY A 266 14.77 -11.01 20.14
CA GLY A 266 13.46 -11.68 20.22
C GLY A 266 12.42 -11.13 19.23
N GLY A 267 11.15 -11.46 19.45
CA GLY A 267 10.00 -10.94 18.71
C GLY A 267 9.62 -11.74 17.45
N PHE A 268 10.47 -12.65 17.00
CA PHE A 268 10.21 -13.54 15.85
C PHE A 268 9.84 -14.97 16.28
N GLU A 269 9.66 -15.27 17.56
CA GLU A 269 9.45 -16.64 18.05
C GLU A 269 8.18 -17.29 17.49
N ARG A 270 7.26 -16.48 16.98
CA ARG A 270 5.96 -16.90 16.40
C ARG A 270 5.86 -16.64 14.90
N TYR A 271 6.94 -16.17 14.28
CA TYR A 271 6.93 -15.74 12.89
C TYR A 271 8.13 -16.30 12.14
N ASP A 272 7.94 -16.62 10.88
CA ASP A 272 9.07 -16.82 9.97
C ASP A 272 9.14 -15.61 9.03
N VAL A 273 10.33 -15.30 8.54
CA VAL A 273 10.55 -14.21 7.60
C VAL A 273 11.05 -14.78 6.28
N GLU A 274 10.24 -14.67 5.26
CA GLU A 274 10.64 -14.92 3.88
C GLU A 274 11.18 -13.60 3.29
N TRP A 275 12.25 -13.66 2.50
CA TRP A 275 12.74 -12.50 1.77
C TRP A 275 12.95 -12.79 0.28
N GLU A 276 12.73 -11.79 -0.57
CA GLU A 276 12.85 -11.87 -2.02
C GLU A 276 13.61 -10.67 -2.57
N LEU A 277 14.40 -10.85 -3.63
CA LEU A 277 15.05 -9.78 -4.36
C LEU A 277 14.19 -9.45 -5.59
N LEU A 278 13.55 -8.28 -5.60
CA LEU A 278 12.70 -7.83 -6.69
C LEU A 278 13.54 -7.30 -7.86
N ALA A 279 13.35 -7.92 -9.04
CA ALA A 279 14.01 -7.56 -10.30
C ALA A 279 15.55 -7.54 -10.21
N PRO A 280 16.20 -8.68 -9.94
CA PRO A 280 17.66 -8.75 -9.95
C PRO A 280 18.19 -8.33 -11.31
N SER A 281 18.96 -7.24 -11.38
CA SER A 281 19.86 -7.06 -12.50
C SER A 281 20.86 -8.22 -12.48
N THR A 282 21.37 -8.62 -13.65
CA THR A 282 22.46 -9.60 -13.71
C THR A 282 23.70 -9.16 -12.92
N GLU A 283 23.79 -7.87 -12.60
CA GLU A 283 24.87 -7.25 -11.83
C GLU A 283 24.72 -7.42 -10.32
N VAL A 284 23.54 -7.85 -9.79
CA VAL A 284 23.38 -8.10 -8.35
C VAL A 284 24.25 -9.26 -7.86
N ALA A 285 24.68 -10.15 -8.76
CA ALA A 285 25.51 -11.29 -8.39
C ALA A 285 26.90 -10.90 -7.87
N THR A 286 27.43 -9.71 -8.19
CA THR A 286 28.81 -9.29 -7.85
C THR A 286 28.87 -8.29 -6.69
N VAL A 287 27.83 -8.24 -5.89
CA VAL A 287 27.65 -7.17 -4.91
C VAL A 287 28.29 -7.49 -3.57
N ALA A 288 29.19 -6.62 -3.14
CA ALA A 288 29.74 -6.66 -1.79
C ALA A 288 28.63 -6.53 -0.72
N GLY A 289 28.51 -7.54 0.15
CA GLY A 289 27.39 -7.71 1.07
C GLY A 289 27.26 -6.70 2.22
N GLY A 290 28.18 -5.75 2.40
CA GLY A 290 28.18 -4.84 3.55
C GLY A 290 26.89 -3.99 3.68
N SER A 291 26.52 -3.28 2.60
CA SER A 291 25.28 -2.49 2.55
C SER A 291 24.01 -3.33 2.60
N ALA A 292 24.08 -4.55 2.06
CA ALA A 292 22.99 -5.49 2.17
C ALA A 292 22.74 -5.86 3.64
N ALA A 293 23.77 -6.25 4.38
CA ALA A 293 23.63 -6.64 5.79
C ALA A 293 22.90 -5.57 6.61
N ALA A 294 23.31 -4.30 6.48
CA ALA A 294 22.67 -3.20 7.18
C ALA A 294 21.22 -2.97 6.72
N ALA A 295 20.95 -2.97 5.40
CA ALA A 295 19.59 -2.80 4.89
C ALA A 295 18.65 -3.93 5.34
N PHE A 296 19.10 -5.19 5.27
CA PHE A 296 18.39 -6.35 5.82
C PHE A 296 18.09 -6.17 7.29
N ALA A 297 19.10 -5.84 8.10
CA ALA A 297 18.94 -5.71 9.55
C ALA A 297 18.01 -4.55 9.95
N VAL A 298 18.08 -3.42 9.25
CA VAL A 298 17.18 -2.29 9.49
C VAL A 298 15.73 -2.63 9.11
N ALA A 299 15.52 -3.25 7.95
CA ALA A 299 14.20 -3.71 7.54
C ALA A 299 13.64 -4.76 8.52
N LEU A 300 14.43 -5.77 8.91
CA LEU A 300 14.02 -6.76 9.90
C LEU A 300 13.70 -6.12 11.26
N THR A 301 14.47 -5.11 11.68
CA THR A 301 14.20 -4.35 12.92
C THR A 301 12.86 -3.61 12.83
N ALA A 302 12.61 -2.90 11.71
CA ALA A 302 11.33 -2.24 11.47
C ALA A 302 10.16 -3.24 11.43
N LEU A 303 10.38 -4.42 10.83
CA LEU A 303 9.38 -5.49 10.73
C LEU A 303 9.02 -6.04 12.11
N ARG A 304 10.04 -6.35 12.93
CA ARG A 304 9.90 -6.80 14.33
C ARG A 304 9.11 -5.81 15.16
N ASP A 305 9.48 -4.54 15.05
CA ASP A 305 8.90 -3.44 15.84
C ASP A 305 7.56 -2.96 15.28
N ARG A 306 7.04 -3.63 14.23
CA ARG A 306 5.80 -3.30 13.54
C ARG A 306 5.73 -1.86 13.04
N ARG A 307 6.87 -1.34 12.56
CA ARG A 307 6.98 -0.03 11.92
C ARG A 307 6.80 -0.14 10.40
N ALA A 308 6.25 0.89 9.79
CA ALA A 308 6.22 1.01 8.33
C ALA A 308 7.64 1.28 7.81
N TYR A 309 7.98 0.79 6.62
CA TYR A 309 9.25 1.11 5.97
C TYR A 309 8.98 2.09 4.82
N ASP A 310 9.65 3.24 4.78
CA ASP A 310 9.57 4.14 3.62
C ASP A 310 10.44 3.60 2.48
N SER A 311 9.82 3.13 1.40
CA SER A 311 10.53 2.62 0.23
C SER A 311 11.38 3.67 -0.49
N ALA A 312 11.20 4.96 -0.20
CA ALA A 312 12.06 6.04 -0.68
C ALA A 312 13.29 6.27 0.23
N CYS A 313 13.46 5.44 1.28
CA CYS A 313 14.57 5.53 2.22
C CYS A 313 15.50 4.31 2.09
N ALA A 314 16.75 4.56 1.73
CA ALA A 314 17.76 3.52 1.55
C ALA A 314 18.82 3.55 2.64
N ILE A 315 19.42 2.39 2.89
CA ILE A 315 20.53 2.25 3.85
C ILE A 315 21.82 2.07 3.07
N SER A 316 22.84 2.87 3.41
CA SER A 316 24.21 2.68 2.95
C SER A 316 25.13 2.68 4.17
N ALA A 317 25.32 1.51 4.76
CA ALA A 317 26.20 1.27 5.91
C ALA A 317 26.68 -0.19 5.90
N ALA A 318 27.77 -0.51 6.58
CA ALA A 318 28.08 -1.89 6.98
C ALA A 318 27.44 -2.20 8.35
N LEU A 319 27.19 -3.49 8.63
CA LEU A 319 26.66 -3.93 9.92
C LEU A 319 27.81 -4.39 10.83
N GLY A 320 28.08 -3.60 11.86
CA GLY A 320 29.05 -3.90 12.91
C GLY A 320 28.46 -4.64 14.12
N PRO A 321 29.31 -5.05 15.08
CA PRO A 321 28.88 -5.75 16.29
C PRO A 321 27.89 -4.94 17.13
N GLY A 322 26.86 -5.62 17.66
CA GLY A 322 25.84 -5.00 18.51
C GLY A 322 24.93 -4.03 17.75
N GLY A 323 24.77 -4.24 16.45
CA GLY A 323 23.87 -3.45 15.60
C GLY A 323 24.39 -2.04 15.32
N ARG A 324 25.70 -1.80 15.45
CA ARG A 324 26.31 -0.53 15.06
C ARG A 324 26.40 -0.42 13.54
N LEU A 325 26.17 0.79 13.02
CA LEU A 325 26.35 1.08 11.61
C LEU A 325 27.77 1.59 11.37
N GLU A 326 28.50 0.90 10.50
CA GLU A 326 29.91 1.15 10.20
C GLU A 326 30.10 1.65 8.77
N HIS A 327 31.26 2.24 8.52
CA HIS A 327 31.65 2.77 7.22
C HIS A 327 31.44 1.74 6.10
N VAL A 328 30.96 2.20 4.95
CA VAL A 328 30.96 1.40 3.72
C VAL A 328 31.47 2.21 2.54
N GLU A 329 32.25 1.56 1.68
CA GLU A 329 32.75 2.18 0.46
C GLU A 329 31.61 2.68 -0.44
N GLY A 330 31.90 3.73 -1.20
CA GLY A 330 30.98 4.28 -2.22
C GLY A 330 30.07 5.41 -1.76
N ILE A 331 30.15 5.83 -0.49
CA ILE A 331 29.43 7.01 0.01
C ILE A 331 30.18 8.30 -0.30
N VAL A 332 31.51 8.30 -0.13
CA VAL A 332 32.40 9.44 -0.42
C VAL A 332 33.45 8.98 -1.43
N ASP A 333 33.63 9.73 -2.51
CA ASP A 333 34.72 9.52 -3.47
C ASP A 333 35.54 10.82 -3.59
N GLY A 334 36.51 10.97 -2.68
CA GLY A 334 37.28 12.21 -2.54
C GLY A 334 36.41 13.35 -1.99
N VAL A 335 36.21 14.39 -2.81
CA VAL A 335 35.40 15.58 -2.46
C VAL A 335 33.95 15.44 -2.95
N MET A 336 33.69 14.47 -3.82
CA MET A 336 32.39 14.29 -4.46
C MET A 336 31.54 13.22 -3.76
N PRO A 337 30.19 13.30 -3.86
CA PRO A 337 29.31 12.22 -3.48
C PRO A 337 29.71 10.93 -4.22
N GLY A 338 29.86 9.85 -3.47
CA GLY A 338 30.25 8.56 -4.02
C GLY A 338 29.15 7.93 -4.89
N ALA A 339 29.50 6.85 -5.58
CA ALA A 339 28.62 6.18 -6.54
C ALA A 339 27.25 5.76 -5.96
N LYS A 340 27.19 5.37 -4.68
CA LYS A 340 25.93 4.98 -4.02
C LYS A 340 24.98 6.14 -3.80
N LEU A 341 25.48 7.36 -3.62
CA LEU A 341 24.62 8.54 -3.48
C LEU A 341 24.11 8.99 -4.85
N ARG A 342 24.91 8.85 -5.92
CA ARG A 342 24.52 9.29 -7.27
C ARG A 342 23.39 8.46 -7.90
N VAL A 343 23.23 7.19 -7.52
CA VAL A 343 22.21 6.31 -8.12
C VAL A 343 20.76 6.69 -7.76
N GLN A 344 20.59 7.52 -6.73
CA GLN A 344 19.28 7.91 -6.19
C GLN A 344 18.30 8.47 -7.23
N SER A 345 18.81 9.23 -8.21
CA SER A 345 18.03 9.99 -9.19
C SER A 345 17.19 9.08 -10.10
N HIS A 346 17.64 7.84 -10.31
CA HIS A 346 16.96 6.88 -11.17
C HIS A 346 15.91 6.04 -10.43
N HIS A 347 15.96 5.99 -9.09
CA HIS A 347 15.17 5.05 -8.29
C HIS A 347 14.22 5.71 -7.29
N LYS A 348 13.99 7.03 -7.40
CA LYS A 348 13.10 7.81 -6.51
C LYS A 348 13.48 7.68 -5.02
N ILE A 349 14.76 7.45 -4.73
CA ILE A 349 15.27 7.45 -3.35
C ILE A 349 15.40 8.91 -2.92
N ARG A 350 14.73 9.28 -1.84
CA ARG A 350 14.72 10.65 -1.29
C ARG A 350 15.58 10.78 -0.04
N ARG A 351 15.75 9.68 0.70
CA ARG A 351 16.49 9.64 1.95
C ARG A 351 17.52 8.52 1.93
N ILE A 352 18.75 8.82 2.34
CA ILE A 352 19.81 7.82 2.51
C ILE A 352 20.33 7.88 3.93
N VAL A 353 20.20 6.78 4.66
CA VAL A 353 20.75 6.64 5.99
C VAL A 353 22.19 6.13 5.88
N VAL A 354 23.11 6.85 6.51
CA VAL A 354 24.54 6.52 6.52
C VAL A 354 25.07 6.50 7.95
N PRO A 355 26.21 5.83 8.21
CA PRO A 355 26.90 5.91 9.49
C PRO A 355 27.24 7.36 9.84
N ARG A 356 27.22 7.68 11.13
CA ARG A 356 27.55 9.03 11.62
C ARG A 356 28.95 9.49 11.18
N THR A 357 29.92 8.58 11.10
CA THR A 357 31.28 8.85 10.63
C THR A 357 31.29 9.31 9.17
N ASP A 358 30.46 8.70 8.34
CA ASP A 358 30.39 8.94 6.90
C ASP A 358 29.66 10.24 6.64
N PHE A 359 28.59 10.49 7.40
CA PHE A 359 27.88 11.77 7.38
C PHE A 359 28.80 12.96 7.63
N TYR A 360 29.70 12.88 8.62
CA TYR A 360 30.65 13.97 8.89
C TYR A 360 31.78 14.08 7.86
N SER A 361 32.02 13.03 7.08
CA SER A 361 33.02 13.02 6.01
C SER A 361 32.48 13.64 4.72
N LEU A 362 31.16 13.56 4.52
CA LEU A 362 30.46 14.36 3.51
C LEU A 362 30.63 15.83 3.89
N SER A 363 31.39 16.59 3.09
CA SER A 363 31.65 18.02 3.31
C SER A 363 30.40 18.87 3.01
N LEU A 364 29.27 18.48 3.59
CA LEU A 364 27.98 19.08 3.36
C LEU A 364 27.86 20.39 4.15
N PRO A 365 27.24 21.44 3.57
CA PRO A 365 26.82 22.60 4.33
C PRO A 365 26.02 22.11 5.53
N ARG A 366 26.44 22.50 6.75
CA ARG A 366 25.76 22.10 7.99
C ARG A 366 24.31 22.58 7.95
N LEU A 367 23.41 21.69 7.59
CA LEU A 367 22.04 21.72 8.08
C LEU A 367 22.07 21.31 9.55
N ASP A 368 21.05 21.72 10.28
CA ASP A 368 20.78 21.38 11.68
C ASP A 368 20.72 19.85 11.89
N SER A 369 20.48 19.40 13.12
CA SER A 369 20.48 17.97 13.52
C SER A 369 19.44 17.08 12.80
N THR A 370 18.80 17.56 11.74
CA THR A 370 17.67 16.98 11.00
C THR A 370 18.02 16.54 9.56
N GLY A 371 19.30 16.26 9.28
CA GLY A 371 19.76 15.72 7.99
C GLY A 371 20.39 16.78 7.09
N ALA A 372 21.11 16.35 6.04
CA ALA A 372 21.76 17.26 5.09
C ALA A 372 21.26 17.04 3.66
N LYS A 373 20.95 18.13 2.96
CA LYS A 373 20.52 18.12 1.55
C LYS A 373 21.74 18.15 0.64
N LEU A 374 21.84 17.15 -0.23
CA LEU A 374 22.82 17.10 -1.31
C LEU A 374 22.25 17.76 -2.56
N TYR A 375 22.94 18.79 -3.06
CA TYR A 375 22.71 19.34 -4.39
C TYR A 375 23.81 18.82 -5.31
N ASP A 376 23.43 18.09 -6.36
CA ASP A 376 24.37 17.82 -7.44
C ASP A 376 24.55 19.09 -8.28
N GLY A 377 25.79 19.39 -8.66
CA GLY A 377 26.11 20.56 -9.47
C GLY A 377 25.44 20.48 -10.84
N LYS A 378 25.32 21.61 -11.54
CA LYS A 378 24.94 21.58 -12.95
C LYS A 378 26.02 20.82 -13.73
N ASP A 379 25.63 19.81 -14.50
CA ASP A 379 26.48 19.28 -15.57
C ASP A 379 26.81 20.39 -16.58
N ASP A 380 27.92 20.25 -17.32
CA ASP A 380 28.44 21.24 -18.27
C ASP A 380 27.42 21.67 -19.36
N ASP A 381 26.36 20.87 -19.57
CA ASP A 381 25.26 21.15 -20.49
C ASP A 381 24.13 22.03 -19.89
N GLY A 382 24.26 22.48 -18.64
CA GLY A 382 23.32 23.39 -17.98
C GLY A 382 21.96 22.77 -17.61
N LEU A 383 21.76 21.48 -17.90
CA LEU A 383 20.56 20.70 -17.56
C LEU A 383 20.74 20.04 -16.17
N SER A 384 20.62 20.83 -15.12
CA SER A 384 20.45 20.29 -13.76
C SER A 384 19.04 19.71 -13.62
N VAL A 385 18.92 18.39 -13.72
CA VAL A 385 17.71 17.67 -13.30
C VAL A 385 18.12 16.69 -12.21
N PHE A 386 18.49 17.23 -11.04
CA PHE A 386 18.83 16.40 -9.89
C PHE A 386 17.78 16.54 -8.80
N GLN A 387 17.29 15.38 -8.34
CA GLN A 387 16.46 15.28 -7.14
C GLN A 387 17.33 15.56 -5.92
N GLU A 388 16.85 16.46 -5.08
CA GLU A 388 17.38 16.70 -3.75
C GLU A 388 17.25 15.41 -2.92
N VAL A 389 18.37 14.94 -2.37
CA VAL A 389 18.36 13.82 -1.43
C VAL A 389 18.92 14.22 -0.10
N GLU A 390 18.21 13.77 0.92
CA GLU A 390 18.56 13.99 2.30
C GLU A 390 19.40 12.83 2.80
N VAL A 391 20.58 13.15 3.33
CA VAL A 391 21.42 12.19 4.03
C VAL A 391 21.15 12.30 5.52
N TRP A 392 20.86 11.17 6.15
CA TRP A 392 20.53 11.09 7.57
C TRP A 392 21.58 10.25 8.31
N PRO A 393 22.21 10.78 9.37
CA PRO A 393 23.15 10.00 10.16
C PRO A 393 22.42 9.04 11.10
N ALA A 394 22.91 7.80 11.18
CA ALA A 394 22.51 6.83 12.19
C ALA A 394 23.75 6.18 12.83
N GLU A 395 23.64 5.84 14.12
CA GLU A 395 24.71 5.15 14.86
C GLU A 395 24.38 3.66 15.02
N THR A 396 23.09 3.34 15.22
CA THR A 396 22.62 1.98 15.46
C THR A 396 21.50 1.56 14.51
N LEU A 397 21.21 0.25 14.46
CA LEU A 397 20.06 -0.33 13.76
C LEU A 397 18.73 0.28 14.24
N VAL A 398 18.61 0.56 15.55
CA VAL A 398 17.39 1.14 16.12
C VAL A 398 17.20 2.58 15.62
N ASP A 399 18.27 3.36 15.57
CA ASP A 399 18.23 4.73 15.04
C ASP A 399 17.86 4.72 13.55
N ALA A 400 18.51 3.87 12.76
CA ALA A 400 18.20 3.73 11.34
C ALA A 400 16.76 3.24 11.11
N ALA A 401 16.29 2.26 11.87
CA ALA A 401 14.90 1.78 11.82
C ALA A 401 13.90 2.88 12.20
N GLN A 402 14.25 3.77 13.13
CA GLN A 402 13.45 4.96 13.45
C GLN A 402 13.43 5.94 12.26
N ILE A 403 14.56 6.19 11.61
CA ILE A 403 14.66 7.14 10.49
C ILE A 403 13.90 6.64 9.26
N VAL A 404 14.07 5.37 8.85
CA VAL A 404 13.37 4.82 7.67
C VAL A 404 11.85 4.77 7.86
N SER A 405 11.37 4.80 9.11
CA SER A 405 9.96 4.72 9.44
C SER A 405 9.34 6.04 9.89
N SER A 406 10.15 7.10 10.07
CA SER A 406 9.69 8.35 10.72
C SER A 406 8.56 9.02 9.96
N GLU A 407 8.73 9.30 8.67
CA GLU A 407 7.68 9.93 7.84
C GLU A 407 6.40 9.10 7.83
N ALA A 408 6.49 7.79 7.58
CA ALA A 408 5.33 6.91 7.56
C ALA A 408 4.62 6.90 8.93
N SER A 409 5.38 6.85 10.02
CA SER A 409 4.83 6.84 11.39
C SER A 409 4.13 8.15 11.73
N GLU A 410 4.70 9.30 11.34
CA GLU A 410 4.09 10.60 11.60
C GLU A 410 2.88 10.88 10.71
N LEU A 411 2.89 10.40 9.45
CA LEU A 411 1.70 10.40 8.61
C LEU A 411 0.59 9.52 9.19
N LEU A 412 0.92 8.32 9.68
CA LEU A 412 -0.04 7.45 10.36
C LEU A 412 -0.61 8.10 11.62
N ALA A 413 0.22 8.81 12.39
CA ALA A 413 -0.26 9.58 13.54
C ALA A 413 -1.25 10.68 13.12
N TYR A 414 -0.93 11.43 12.06
CA TYR A 414 -1.82 12.45 11.51
C TYR A 414 -3.13 11.86 10.94
N PHE A 415 -3.06 10.73 10.23
CA PHE A 415 -4.27 10.03 9.78
C PHE A 415 -5.12 9.56 10.95
N GLY A 416 -4.50 9.19 12.07
CA GLY A 416 -5.20 8.95 13.34
C GLY A 416 -5.90 10.19 13.89
N VAL A 417 -5.28 11.38 13.78
CA VAL A 417 -5.91 12.66 14.13
C VAL A 417 -7.16 12.88 13.27
N LEU A 418 -7.07 12.72 11.95
CA LEU A 418 -8.22 12.88 11.05
C LEU A 418 -9.31 11.84 11.27
N ASP A 419 -8.95 10.61 11.62
CA ASP A 419 -9.92 9.55 11.91
C ASP A 419 -10.78 9.86 13.15
N GLN A 420 -10.18 10.55 14.12
CA GLN A 420 -10.83 10.93 15.38
C GLN A 420 -11.42 12.33 15.36
N ALA A 421 -10.97 13.21 14.44
CA ALA A 421 -11.31 14.63 14.42
C ALA A 421 -12.83 14.93 14.42
N PRO A 422 -13.69 14.20 13.66
CA PRO A 422 -15.12 14.45 13.72
C PRO A 422 -15.74 14.15 15.10
N ASP A 423 -15.14 13.25 15.89
CA ASP A 423 -15.68 12.74 17.14
C ASP A 423 -15.03 13.33 18.40
N ALA A 424 -13.93 14.09 18.23
CA ALA A 424 -13.18 14.72 19.29
C ALA A 424 -14.08 15.57 20.21
N ALA A 425 -13.96 15.37 21.51
CA ALA A 425 -14.82 16.02 22.52
C ALA A 425 -14.78 17.56 22.44
N ALA A 426 -13.62 18.15 22.17
CA ALA A 426 -13.45 19.60 22.01
C ALA A 426 -14.23 20.17 20.81
N ALA A 427 -14.53 19.34 19.81
CA ALA A 427 -15.27 19.71 18.62
C ALA A 427 -16.76 19.31 18.70
N ARG A 428 -17.19 18.58 19.74
CA ARG A 428 -18.55 18.06 19.85
C ARG A 428 -19.50 19.16 20.35
N PRO A 429 -20.53 19.53 19.58
CA PRO A 429 -21.54 20.46 20.05
C PRO A 429 -22.31 19.89 21.25
N ILE A 430 -22.70 20.76 22.18
CA ILE A 430 -23.44 20.39 23.40
C ILE A 430 -24.73 19.62 23.08
N TYR A 431 -25.39 19.94 21.96
CA TYR A 431 -26.64 19.30 21.54
C TYR A 431 -26.47 17.87 20.98
N LEU A 432 -25.25 17.32 20.94
CA LEU A 432 -25.05 15.92 20.61
C LEU A 432 -24.95 15.02 21.85
N ASP A 433 -24.83 15.58 23.07
CA ASP A 433 -24.63 14.80 24.29
C ASP A 433 -23.56 13.68 24.10
N ASP A 434 -23.94 12.42 24.35
CA ASP A 434 -23.07 11.26 24.19
C ASP A 434 -23.00 10.72 22.75
N HIS A 435 -23.82 11.24 21.84
CA HIS A 435 -23.83 10.82 20.44
C HIS A 435 -22.53 11.17 19.73
N VAL A 436 -22.08 10.23 18.92
CA VAL A 436 -20.80 10.31 18.19
C VAL A 436 -21.12 10.78 16.76
N PRO A 437 -20.61 11.95 16.31
CA PRO A 437 -20.89 12.49 14.97
C PRO A 437 -20.73 11.48 13.84
N THR A 438 -19.70 10.64 13.89
CA THR A 438 -19.46 9.64 12.84
C THR A 438 -20.46 8.51 12.81
N LYS A 439 -21.15 8.21 13.92
CA LYS A 439 -22.25 7.25 13.95
C LYS A 439 -23.55 7.84 13.41
N LEU A 440 -23.74 9.15 13.58
CA LEU A 440 -24.91 9.86 13.09
C LEU A 440 -24.78 10.29 11.62
N TYR A 441 -23.57 10.26 11.07
CA TYR A 441 -23.31 10.77 9.73
C TYR A 441 -24.10 10.00 8.66
N VAL A 442 -24.89 10.74 7.90
CA VAL A 442 -25.52 10.30 6.66
C VAL A 442 -24.95 11.17 5.56
N GLU A 443 -24.33 10.55 4.56
CA GLU A 443 -23.69 11.31 3.48
C GLU A 443 -24.76 12.07 2.67
N PRO A 444 -24.68 13.41 2.59
CA PRO A 444 -25.59 14.21 1.79
C PRO A 444 -25.35 13.98 0.30
N ASN A 445 -26.43 14.11 -0.49
CA ASN A 445 -26.27 14.29 -1.92
C ASN A 445 -25.82 15.73 -2.21
N VAL A 446 -25.26 15.96 -3.39
CA VAL A 446 -24.94 17.30 -3.88
C VAL A 446 -25.69 17.58 -5.17
N LEU A 447 -26.02 18.85 -5.37
CA LEU A 447 -26.51 19.41 -6.62
C LEU A 447 -25.29 19.95 -7.36
N LYS A 448 -24.90 19.24 -8.40
CA LYS A 448 -23.83 19.65 -9.30
C LYS A 448 -24.36 20.65 -10.31
N ARG A 449 -23.69 21.79 -10.45
CA ARG A 449 -24.00 22.76 -11.49
C ARG A 449 -23.21 22.43 -12.75
N GLU A 450 -23.94 22.03 -13.77
CA GLU A 450 -23.38 21.92 -15.11
C GLU A 450 -23.88 23.13 -15.90
N ARG A 451 -22.92 23.94 -16.37
CA ARG A 451 -23.23 24.91 -17.42
C ARG A 451 -23.74 24.07 -18.59
N LYS A 452 -24.95 24.36 -19.09
CA LYS A 452 -25.37 23.72 -20.34
C LYS A 452 -24.21 23.94 -21.30
N PRO A 453 -23.63 22.88 -21.90
CA PRO A 453 -22.68 23.09 -22.98
C PRO A 453 -23.43 23.99 -23.93
N ASP A 454 -22.91 25.21 -24.12
CA ASP A 454 -23.51 26.17 -25.01
C ASP A 454 -23.91 25.39 -26.26
N GLN A 455 -25.08 25.72 -26.82
CA GLN A 455 -25.42 25.39 -28.20
C GLN A 455 -24.39 26.10 -29.11
N LEU A 456 -23.12 25.70 -28.97
CA LEU A 456 -21.93 26.19 -29.61
C LEU A 456 -22.07 25.78 -31.06
N ALA A 457 -22.37 26.82 -31.83
CA ALA A 457 -22.24 26.88 -33.28
C ALA A 457 -23.20 25.98 -34.07
N GLY A 458 -24.46 26.38 -34.13
CA GLY A 458 -25.09 26.42 -35.46
C GLY A 458 -24.35 27.46 -36.31
N PRO A 459 -23.71 27.09 -37.44
CA PRO A 459 -23.05 28.05 -38.32
C PRO A 459 -24.14 28.82 -39.08
N GLY A 460 -24.63 29.96 -38.56
CA GLY A 460 -25.64 30.68 -39.34
C GLY A 460 -26.21 32.01 -38.85
N THR A 461 -25.88 32.53 -37.67
CA THR A 461 -26.57 33.76 -37.18
C THR A 461 -25.65 34.81 -36.55
N LEU A 462 -24.46 35.00 -37.14
CA LEU A 462 -23.55 36.09 -36.76
C LEU A 462 -23.76 37.41 -37.54
N ASP A 463 -24.66 37.45 -38.52
CA ASP A 463 -24.84 38.65 -39.38
C ASP A 463 -26.02 39.58 -39.02
N ALA A 464 -26.88 39.26 -38.05
CA ALA A 464 -28.10 40.04 -37.80
C ALA A 464 -28.07 41.00 -36.61
N ARG A 465 -26.99 41.05 -35.79
CA ARG A 465 -26.96 41.85 -34.55
C ARG A 465 -25.93 42.99 -34.52
N ARG A 466 -25.49 43.48 -35.69
CA ARG A 466 -24.57 44.62 -35.81
C ARG A 466 -25.23 45.98 -36.11
N GLY A 467 -26.55 46.09 -35.96
CA GLY A 467 -27.28 47.31 -36.34
C GLY A 467 -28.45 47.66 -35.42
N ALA A 468 -28.20 47.94 -34.15
CA ALA A 468 -29.09 48.74 -33.32
C ALA A 468 -28.28 49.36 -32.17
N ALA A 469 -27.66 50.51 -32.44
CA ALA A 469 -27.21 51.41 -31.40
C ALA A 469 -28.46 51.95 -30.69
N VAL A 470 -28.66 51.54 -29.44
CA VAL A 470 -29.52 52.26 -28.50
C VAL A 470 -28.57 52.99 -27.57
N GLU A 471 -28.49 54.29 -27.78
CA GLU A 471 -27.84 55.24 -26.89
C GLU A 471 -28.59 55.29 -25.55
N GLY A 472 -27.83 55.32 -24.46
CA GLY A 472 -28.23 55.98 -23.22
C GLY A 472 -29.05 55.15 -22.23
N GLU A 473 -28.37 54.38 -21.39
CA GLU A 473 -28.70 54.26 -19.97
C GLU A 473 -27.48 53.71 -19.23
N GLU A 474 -26.71 54.62 -18.60
CA GLU A 474 -25.69 54.23 -17.62
C GLU A 474 -26.40 53.61 -16.40
N PRO A 475 -26.06 52.38 -15.98
CA PRO A 475 -26.58 51.84 -14.74
C PRO A 475 -25.90 52.60 -13.60
N SER A 476 -26.61 53.59 -13.06
CA SER A 476 -26.18 54.34 -11.88
C SER A 476 -25.95 53.36 -10.73
N GLY A 477 -24.67 53.14 -10.41
CA GLY A 477 -24.23 52.36 -9.26
C GLY A 477 -24.62 53.07 -7.96
N ARG A 478 -25.81 52.76 -7.45
CA ARG A 478 -26.14 52.97 -6.04
C ARG A 478 -25.73 51.72 -5.29
N ILE A 479 -24.51 51.72 -4.77
CA ILE A 479 -24.13 50.88 -3.64
C ILE A 479 -24.92 51.41 -2.44
N GLY A 480 -26.11 50.85 -2.21
CA GLY A 480 -26.80 51.03 -0.93
C GLY A 480 -25.99 50.35 0.19
N PRO A 481 -26.17 50.76 1.46
CA PRO A 481 -25.55 50.05 2.57
C PRO A 481 -25.97 48.57 2.53
N PRO A 482 -25.07 47.62 2.84
CA PRO A 482 -25.35 46.20 2.74
C PRO A 482 -26.53 45.88 3.66
N ALA A 483 -27.68 45.59 3.07
CA ALA A 483 -28.80 45.03 3.81
C ALA A 483 -28.34 43.67 4.35
N ALA A 484 -28.47 43.48 5.66
CA ALA A 484 -28.03 42.33 6.47
C ALA A 484 -27.69 41.07 5.66
N SER A 485 -26.41 40.68 5.65
CA SER A 485 -25.84 39.54 4.91
C SER A 485 -26.55 38.19 5.18
N GLU A 486 -27.27 38.06 6.29
CA GLU A 486 -28.08 36.88 6.62
C GLU A 486 -29.35 36.74 5.76
N ALA A 487 -29.88 37.84 5.20
CA ALA A 487 -31.04 37.78 4.30
C ALA A 487 -30.65 37.22 2.91
N GLU A 488 -29.39 37.39 2.49
CA GLU A 488 -28.84 36.80 1.26
C GLU A 488 -28.65 35.29 1.38
N ASP A 489 -28.43 34.76 2.59
CA ASP A 489 -28.39 33.32 2.87
C ASP A 489 -29.78 32.65 2.69
N LEU A 490 -30.87 33.41 2.84
CA LEU A 490 -32.26 32.96 2.69
C LEU A 490 -32.84 33.22 1.29
N GLY A 491 -32.21 34.10 0.51
CA GLY A 491 -32.68 34.50 -0.81
C GLY A 491 -32.19 33.57 -1.93
N GLU A 492 -33.07 32.73 -2.48
CA GLU A 492 -32.87 32.07 -3.78
C GLU A 492 -32.67 33.06 -4.95
N ASP A 493 -32.93 34.36 -4.74
CA ASP A 493 -33.03 35.35 -5.81
C ASP A 493 -31.69 35.72 -6.47
N LEU A 494 -30.54 35.60 -5.77
CA LEU A 494 -29.21 35.71 -6.42
C LEU A 494 -28.92 34.55 -7.39
N TYR A 495 -29.66 33.44 -7.29
CA TYR A 495 -29.46 32.23 -8.11
C TYR A 495 -30.54 32.01 -9.17
N ARG A 496 -31.71 32.63 -9.06
CA ARG A 496 -32.82 32.49 -10.03
C ARG A 496 -32.52 33.07 -11.41
N GLU A 497 -31.53 33.94 -11.55
CA GLU A 497 -31.30 34.66 -12.81
C GLU A 497 -30.43 33.93 -13.84
N ARG A 498 -29.84 32.76 -13.53
CA ARG A 498 -29.08 31.97 -14.52
C ARG A 498 -29.92 30.87 -15.16
N ARG A 499 -30.73 31.26 -16.16
CA ARG A 499 -31.62 30.35 -16.92
C ARG A 499 -30.92 29.21 -17.70
N ASP A 500 -29.59 29.24 -17.78
CA ASP A 500 -28.80 28.35 -18.64
C ASP A 500 -27.99 27.27 -17.91
N GLU A 501 -28.11 27.14 -16.58
CA GLU A 501 -27.44 26.09 -15.81
C GLU A 501 -28.44 24.98 -15.44
N THR A 502 -28.01 23.71 -15.53
CA THR A 502 -28.78 22.56 -15.02
C THR A 502 -28.16 22.07 -13.71
N GLU A 503 -28.99 21.89 -12.69
CA GLU A 503 -28.59 21.25 -11.45
C GLU A 503 -28.90 19.75 -11.51
N GLN A 504 -27.87 18.92 -11.34
CA GLN A 504 -28.00 17.47 -11.29
C GLN A 504 -27.78 16.98 -9.86
N LEU A 505 -28.75 16.26 -9.31
CA LEU A 505 -28.60 15.59 -8.01
C LEU A 505 -27.71 14.36 -8.18
N VAL A 506 -26.61 14.31 -7.43
CA VAL A 506 -25.62 13.24 -7.48
C VAL A 506 -25.11 12.89 -6.08
N PRO A 507 -24.78 11.61 -5.81
CA PRO A 507 -24.10 11.23 -4.57
C PRO A 507 -22.70 11.87 -4.47
N TRP A 508 -22.33 12.33 -3.28
CA TRP A 508 -21.01 12.95 -3.07
C TRP A 508 -19.85 11.98 -3.33
N ALA A 509 -19.94 10.73 -2.86
CA ALA A 509 -18.91 9.73 -3.12
C ALA A 509 -18.58 9.57 -4.61
N SER A 510 -19.60 9.59 -5.48
CA SER A 510 -19.42 9.52 -6.94
C SER A 510 -18.67 10.73 -7.48
N GLU A 511 -19.03 11.94 -7.06
CA GLU A 511 -18.36 13.16 -7.51
C GLU A 511 -16.93 13.29 -6.95
N ARG A 512 -16.69 12.83 -5.73
CA ARG A 512 -15.33 12.73 -5.17
C ARG A 512 -14.45 11.83 -6.03
N ASP A 513 -14.95 10.66 -6.44
CA ASP A 513 -14.20 9.75 -7.29
C ASP A 513 -13.98 10.33 -8.70
N ASP A 514 -14.94 11.11 -9.20
CA ASP A 514 -14.81 11.87 -10.44
C ASP A 514 -13.74 12.98 -10.33
N LEU A 515 -13.70 13.73 -9.22
CA LEU A 515 -12.67 14.73 -8.94
C LEU A 515 -11.25 14.13 -8.94
N ARG A 516 -11.10 12.82 -8.69
CA ARG A 516 -9.79 12.15 -8.87
C ARG A 516 -9.32 12.16 -10.32
N ARG A 517 -10.24 12.06 -11.27
CA ARG A 517 -9.96 11.86 -12.69
C ARG A 517 -10.05 13.14 -13.51
N ARG A 518 -10.71 14.18 -12.99
CA ARG A 518 -10.95 15.43 -13.70
C ARG A 518 -9.70 16.32 -13.80
N PRO A 519 -9.59 17.12 -14.88
CA PRO A 519 -8.56 18.15 -14.99
C PRO A 519 -8.86 19.36 -14.08
N GLU A 520 -10.14 19.64 -13.78
CA GLU A 520 -10.50 20.66 -12.80
C GLU A 520 -10.08 20.21 -11.41
N ARG A 521 -9.21 21.01 -10.80
CA ARG A 521 -8.61 20.69 -9.50
C ARG A 521 -9.38 21.27 -8.33
N CYS A 522 -10.28 22.22 -8.56
CA CYS A 522 -10.95 22.99 -7.51
C CYS A 522 -12.46 22.79 -7.54
N ALA A 523 -13.01 22.36 -6.41
CA ALA A 523 -14.42 22.23 -6.13
C ALA A 523 -14.83 23.17 -4.99
N VAL A 524 -15.94 23.87 -5.16
CA VAL A 524 -16.53 24.72 -4.12
C VAL A 524 -17.87 24.15 -3.70
N LEU A 525 -17.98 23.81 -2.42
CA LEU A 525 -19.18 23.28 -1.79
C LEU A 525 -19.95 24.41 -1.10
N LEU A 526 -21.06 24.77 -1.72
CA LEU A 526 -22.01 25.77 -1.26
C LEU A 526 -23.11 25.13 -0.42
N GLY A 527 -23.60 25.86 0.56
CA GLY A 527 -24.76 25.42 1.32
C GLY A 527 -25.11 26.37 2.45
N PRO A 528 -26.35 26.32 2.94
CA PRO A 528 -26.80 27.14 4.05
C PRO A 528 -26.06 26.79 5.36
N PRO A 529 -26.17 27.63 6.40
CA PRO A 529 -25.77 27.26 7.74
C PRO A 529 -26.47 25.98 8.22
N GLY A 530 -25.75 25.13 8.95
CA GLY A 530 -26.28 23.86 9.45
C GLY A 530 -26.44 22.74 8.39
N GLY A 531 -26.14 23.03 7.11
CA GLY A 531 -26.24 22.03 6.04
C GLY A 531 -25.24 20.86 6.14
N GLY A 532 -24.23 20.95 7.01
CA GLY A 532 -23.23 19.89 7.19
C GLY A 532 -21.99 19.99 6.29
N LYS A 533 -21.72 21.16 5.69
CA LYS A 533 -20.55 21.43 4.83
C LYS A 533 -19.22 20.95 5.43
N SER A 534 -18.88 21.46 6.60
CA SER A 534 -17.64 21.13 7.31
C SER A 534 -17.61 19.66 7.74
N LEU A 535 -18.76 19.09 8.11
CA LEU A 535 -18.85 17.66 8.45
C LEU A 535 -18.60 16.78 7.22
N LEU A 536 -19.20 17.09 6.06
CA LEU A 536 -18.95 16.38 4.79
C LEU A 536 -17.45 16.38 4.44
N MET A 537 -16.79 17.53 4.53
CA MET A 537 -15.34 17.62 4.28
C MET A 537 -14.54 16.75 5.25
N ARG A 538 -14.81 16.86 6.56
CA ARG A 538 -14.08 16.09 7.58
C ARG A 538 -14.30 14.58 7.41
N MET A 539 -15.52 14.15 7.09
CA MET A 539 -15.82 12.75 6.82
C MET A 539 -15.15 12.25 5.55
N THR A 540 -15.08 13.08 4.50
CA THR A 540 -14.33 12.77 3.27
C THR A 540 -12.84 12.62 3.56
N ALA A 541 -12.24 13.56 4.29
CA ALA A 541 -10.84 13.51 4.67
C ALA A 541 -10.53 12.30 5.56
N ARG A 542 -11.43 11.95 6.48
CA ARG A 542 -11.35 10.75 7.33
C ARG A 542 -11.34 9.46 6.50
N GLU A 543 -12.22 9.34 5.51
CA GLU A 543 -12.25 8.15 4.65
C GLU A 543 -10.94 7.99 3.86
N ILE A 544 -10.45 9.08 3.26
CA ILE A 544 -9.15 9.08 2.56
C ILE A 544 -8.04 8.70 3.55
N ALA A 545 -8.01 9.29 4.75
CA ALA A 545 -7.02 9.00 5.77
C ALA A 545 -7.03 7.54 6.22
N ARG A 546 -8.21 6.90 6.31
CA ARG A 546 -8.34 5.47 6.63
C ARG A 546 -7.78 4.57 5.54
N LEU A 547 -8.12 4.85 4.29
CA LEU A 547 -7.61 4.10 3.14
C LEU A 547 -6.09 4.26 3.04
N SER A 548 -5.60 5.48 3.18
CA SER A 548 -4.17 5.82 3.20
C SER A 548 -3.42 5.17 4.36
N SER A 549 -3.99 5.20 5.56
CA SER A 549 -3.44 4.56 6.76
C SER A 549 -3.33 3.06 6.59
N LYS A 550 -4.40 2.41 6.10
CA LYS A 550 -4.39 0.99 5.79
C LYS A 550 -3.33 0.66 4.73
N GLY A 551 -3.26 1.42 3.64
CA GLY A 551 -2.26 1.24 2.59
C GLY A 551 -0.82 1.33 3.10
N LEU A 552 -0.52 2.27 4.00
CA LEU A 552 0.80 2.40 4.63
C LEU A 552 1.08 1.29 5.65
N GLN A 553 0.10 0.88 6.45
CA GLN A 553 0.25 -0.18 7.46
C GLN A 553 0.46 -1.55 6.83
N ASP A 554 -0.31 -1.83 5.78
CA ASP A 554 -0.24 -3.04 4.97
C ASP A 554 0.92 -2.97 3.97
N GLN A 555 1.56 -1.80 3.83
CA GLN A 555 2.65 -1.50 2.89
C GLN A 555 2.27 -1.79 1.44
N ALA A 556 0.98 -1.71 1.14
CA ALA A 556 0.43 -1.77 -0.22
C ALA A 556 0.65 -0.46 -0.99
N THR A 557 1.05 0.61 -0.30
CA THR A 557 1.31 1.92 -0.88
C THR A 557 2.47 2.57 -0.13
N SER A 558 3.40 3.17 -0.86
CA SER A 558 4.54 3.89 -0.26
C SER A 558 4.13 5.27 0.26
N VAL A 559 4.99 5.87 1.10
CA VAL A 559 4.84 7.26 1.57
C VAL A 559 4.72 8.25 0.42
N ALA A 560 5.36 7.99 -0.73
CA ALA A 560 5.30 8.86 -1.91
C ALA A 560 4.03 8.67 -2.77
N GLU A 561 3.28 7.58 -2.58
CA GLU A 561 2.13 7.24 -3.42
C GLU A 561 0.79 7.43 -2.70
N VAL A 562 0.81 7.45 -1.36
CA VAL A 562 -0.40 7.53 -0.53
C VAL A 562 -1.14 8.87 -0.71
N GLU A 563 -2.48 8.86 -0.74
CA GLU A 563 -3.26 10.10 -0.79
C GLU A 563 -3.09 10.92 0.50
N LEU A 564 -2.94 12.24 0.38
CA LEU A 564 -2.67 13.15 1.50
C LEU A 564 -3.88 14.09 1.75
N PRO A 565 -4.82 13.75 2.64
CA PRO A 565 -5.90 14.64 3.03
C PRO A 565 -5.40 15.69 4.04
N ILE A 566 -5.47 16.97 3.70
CA ILE A 566 -5.09 18.10 4.55
C ILE A 566 -6.35 18.93 4.80
N VAL A 567 -6.76 19.08 6.07
CA VAL A 567 -7.97 19.84 6.45
C VAL A 567 -7.56 21.09 7.21
N VAL A 568 -7.84 22.27 6.68
CA VAL A 568 -7.45 23.54 7.32
C VAL A 568 -8.59 24.56 7.25
N PRO A 569 -9.00 25.17 8.37
CA PRO A 569 -9.89 26.33 8.34
C PRO A 569 -9.19 27.50 7.65
N LEU A 570 -9.87 28.17 6.72
CA LEU A 570 -9.27 29.24 5.92
C LEU A 570 -8.79 30.43 6.75
N ASP A 571 -9.49 30.78 7.84
CA ASP A 571 -9.07 31.86 8.73
C ASP A 571 -7.74 31.53 9.44
N VAL A 572 -7.55 30.26 9.81
CA VAL A 572 -6.29 29.78 10.41
C VAL A 572 -5.16 29.79 9.38
N LEU A 573 -5.45 29.44 8.13
CA LEU A 573 -4.48 29.49 7.03
C LEU A 573 -4.06 30.93 6.73
N ALA A 574 -5.01 31.87 6.70
CA ALA A 574 -4.74 33.26 6.35
C ALA A 574 -4.18 34.10 7.52
N GLY A 575 -4.15 33.56 8.74
CA GLY A 575 -3.63 34.23 9.93
C GLY A 575 -2.11 34.48 9.94
N ARG A 576 -1.36 33.92 8.98
CA ARG A 576 0.07 34.19 8.78
C ARG A 576 0.25 34.89 7.44
N ALA A 577 0.63 36.17 7.44
CA ALA A 577 0.98 36.88 6.22
C ALA A 577 2.43 36.55 5.78
N PRO A 578 2.75 36.62 4.46
CA PRO A 578 4.12 36.52 3.99
C PRO A 578 5.03 37.58 4.62
N THR A 579 6.21 37.17 5.07
CA THR A 579 7.22 38.08 5.62
C THR A 579 8.12 38.69 4.53
N SER A 580 8.85 39.77 4.85
CA SER A 580 9.73 40.41 3.88
C SER A 580 10.84 39.46 3.43
N GLY A 581 10.89 39.17 2.12
CA GLY A 581 11.86 38.25 1.52
C GLY A 581 11.36 36.81 1.36
N GLU A 582 10.21 36.47 1.93
CA GLU A 582 9.54 35.17 1.79
C GLU A 582 8.62 35.19 0.56
N THR A 583 8.67 34.14 -0.26
CA THR A 583 7.73 33.97 -1.37
C THR A 583 6.33 33.59 -0.86
N VAL A 584 5.29 33.81 -1.68
CA VAL A 584 3.92 33.40 -1.33
C VAL A 584 3.84 31.90 -1.11
N THR A 585 4.54 31.11 -1.93
CA THR A 585 4.63 29.64 -1.82
C THR A 585 5.24 29.21 -0.48
N GLU A 586 6.36 29.81 -0.07
CA GLU A 586 7.02 29.53 1.21
C GLU A 586 6.11 29.89 2.38
N ALA A 587 5.49 31.06 2.35
CA ALA A 587 4.57 31.52 3.38
C ALA A 587 3.34 30.60 3.49
N LEU A 588 2.78 30.16 2.36
CA LEU A 588 1.66 29.22 2.32
C LEU A 588 2.05 27.86 2.92
N ARG A 589 3.21 27.31 2.55
CA ARG A 589 3.72 26.05 3.15
C ARG A 589 3.96 26.19 4.65
N ALA A 590 4.53 27.32 5.09
CA ALA A 590 4.71 27.60 6.51
C ALA A 590 3.37 27.70 7.25
N SER A 591 2.37 28.36 6.65
CA SER A 591 1.04 28.45 7.25
C SER A 591 0.32 27.10 7.33
N LEU A 592 0.42 26.26 6.28
CA LEU A 592 -0.09 24.88 6.30
C LEU A 592 0.55 24.07 7.42
N ARG A 593 1.88 24.14 7.55
CA ARG A 593 2.64 23.47 8.62
C ARG A 593 2.19 23.91 10.00
N ASP A 594 2.08 25.22 10.23
CA ASP A 594 1.63 25.80 11.50
C ASP A 594 0.19 25.35 11.85
N ALA A 595 -0.70 25.30 10.85
CA ALA A 595 -2.06 24.82 11.02
C ALA A 595 -2.13 23.33 11.37
N LEU A 596 -1.34 22.49 10.69
CA LEU A 596 -1.28 21.05 10.93
C LEU A 596 -0.74 20.74 12.34
N VAL A 597 0.33 21.41 12.76
CA VAL A 597 0.88 21.24 14.13
C VAL A 597 -0.16 21.62 15.18
N ARG A 598 -0.90 22.73 15.00
CA ARG A 598 -2.00 23.12 15.90
C ARG A 598 -3.11 22.08 15.99
N GLN A 599 -3.33 21.29 14.94
CA GLN A 599 -4.31 20.20 14.92
C GLN A 599 -3.78 18.89 15.55
N GLY A 600 -2.52 18.86 15.99
CA GLY A 600 -1.91 17.67 16.58
C GLY A 600 -1.11 16.80 15.61
N CYS A 601 -0.83 17.29 14.39
CA CYS A 601 0.11 16.63 13.49
C CYS A 601 1.55 16.73 14.06
N PRO A 602 2.28 15.61 14.19
CA PRO A 602 3.71 15.65 14.53
C PRO A 602 4.54 16.49 13.54
N GLN A 603 5.66 17.05 14.01
CA GLN A 603 6.38 18.08 13.26
C GLN A 603 6.94 17.62 11.91
N LEU A 604 7.54 16.42 11.81
CA LEU A 604 8.05 15.91 10.53
C LEU A 604 6.90 15.60 9.58
N GLY A 605 5.79 15.05 10.09
CA GLY A 605 4.55 14.83 9.34
C GLY A 605 3.97 16.14 8.80
N ALA A 606 3.92 17.19 9.62
CA ALA A 606 3.44 18.51 9.21
C ALA A 606 4.36 19.15 8.15
N ASN A 607 5.68 19.02 8.32
CA ASN A 607 6.66 19.46 7.31
C ASN A 607 6.43 18.73 5.98
N TYR A 608 6.35 17.40 6.04
CA TYR A 608 6.12 16.55 4.89
C TYR A 608 4.84 16.92 4.15
N LEU A 609 3.71 17.00 4.86
CA LEU A 609 2.41 17.33 4.29
C LEU A 609 2.42 18.73 3.64
N ALA A 610 3.03 19.73 4.29
CA ALA A 610 3.14 21.07 3.73
C ALA A 610 4.02 21.13 2.48
N GLU A 611 5.14 20.41 2.47
CA GLU A 611 6.05 20.35 1.31
C GLU A 611 5.39 19.64 0.12
N HIS A 612 4.63 18.57 0.37
CA HIS A 612 3.94 17.77 -0.64
C HIS A 612 2.50 18.25 -0.90
N ALA A 613 2.08 19.38 -0.32
CA ALA A 613 0.73 19.93 -0.48
C ALA A 613 0.39 20.30 -1.93
N HIS A 614 1.42 20.54 -2.75
CA HIS A 614 1.30 20.88 -4.17
C HIS A 614 1.09 19.66 -5.07
N GLU A 615 1.27 18.43 -4.57
CA GLU A 615 1.25 17.23 -5.40
C GLU A 615 -0.16 16.80 -5.80
N GLN A 616 -0.26 16.08 -6.92
CA GLN A 616 -1.55 15.62 -7.43
C GLN A 616 -2.28 14.68 -6.47
N ARG A 617 -1.59 13.89 -5.65
CA ARG A 617 -2.22 12.97 -4.66
C ARG A 617 -2.77 13.68 -3.41
N THR A 618 -2.51 14.98 -3.27
CA THR A 618 -2.92 15.77 -2.11
C THR A 618 -4.33 16.30 -2.30
N TRP A 619 -5.12 16.24 -1.24
CA TRP A 619 -6.44 16.83 -1.11
C TRP A 619 -6.42 17.94 -0.06
N LEU A 620 -6.55 19.20 -0.48
CA LEU A 620 -6.68 20.36 0.39
C LEU A 620 -8.16 20.65 0.64
N PHE A 621 -8.61 20.33 1.85
CA PHE A 621 -9.92 20.67 2.38
C PHE A 621 -9.83 22.00 3.12
N LEU A 622 -10.27 23.07 2.47
CA LEU A 622 -10.20 24.45 2.96
C LEU A 622 -11.59 24.90 3.45
N ASP A 623 -11.78 24.95 4.77
CA ASP A 623 -13.09 25.11 5.39
C ASP A 623 -13.43 26.59 5.69
N ALA A 624 -14.70 26.95 5.53
CA ALA A 624 -15.32 28.19 5.98
C ALA A 624 -14.74 29.50 5.39
N LEU A 625 -14.77 29.65 4.06
CA LEU A 625 -14.35 30.90 3.39
C LEU A 625 -15.16 32.12 3.86
N ASP A 626 -16.44 31.93 4.18
CA ASP A 626 -17.32 32.99 4.69
C ASP A 626 -16.97 33.49 6.09
N GLU A 627 -16.13 32.77 6.84
CA GLU A 627 -15.74 33.09 8.21
C GLU A 627 -14.38 33.81 8.28
N VAL A 628 -13.72 34.05 7.14
CA VAL A 628 -12.41 34.73 7.13
C VAL A 628 -12.56 36.22 7.49
N GLY A 629 -11.86 36.62 8.55
CA GLY A 629 -11.86 38.00 9.04
C GLY A 629 -11.31 38.99 8.02
N GLU A 630 -11.78 40.24 8.05
CA GLU A 630 -11.36 41.28 7.10
C GLU A 630 -9.84 41.47 7.04
N GLY A 631 -9.16 41.42 8.19
CA GLY A 631 -7.69 41.55 8.28
C GLY A 631 -6.92 40.40 7.63
N HIS A 632 -7.57 39.28 7.31
CA HIS A 632 -6.94 38.11 6.69
C HIS A 632 -7.28 37.98 5.19
N ARG A 633 -8.20 38.79 4.65
CA ARG A 633 -8.69 38.65 3.26
C ARG A 633 -7.61 38.86 2.21
N GLU A 634 -6.71 39.82 2.41
CA GLU A 634 -5.60 40.07 1.47
C GLU A 634 -4.64 38.88 1.41
N THR A 635 -4.25 38.35 2.58
CA THR A 635 -3.42 37.15 2.68
C THR A 635 -4.10 35.94 2.05
N LEU A 636 -5.39 35.75 2.32
CA LEU A 636 -6.16 34.68 1.70
C LEU A 636 -6.20 34.80 0.18
N ALA A 637 -6.43 36.00 -0.35
CA ALA A 637 -6.44 36.23 -1.79
C ALA A 637 -5.11 35.86 -2.44
N LEU A 638 -3.98 36.21 -1.81
CA LEU A 638 -2.65 35.80 -2.26
C LEU A 638 -2.48 34.27 -2.26
N TYR A 639 -2.92 33.59 -1.21
CA TYR A 639 -2.82 32.13 -1.10
C TYR A 639 -3.73 31.40 -2.08
N LEU A 640 -4.97 31.86 -2.29
CA LEU A 640 -5.87 31.28 -3.29
C LEU A 640 -5.34 31.53 -4.71
N ASP A 641 -4.76 32.71 -4.97
CA ASP A 641 -4.11 32.97 -6.25
C ASP A 641 -2.93 32.04 -6.50
N GLU A 642 -2.07 31.83 -5.50
CA GLU A 642 -0.97 30.88 -5.57
C GLU A 642 -1.46 29.45 -5.82
N LEU A 643 -2.41 28.96 -5.02
CA LEU A 643 -2.97 27.61 -5.14
C LEU A 643 -3.64 27.36 -6.51
N LEU A 644 -4.35 28.36 -7.04
CA LEU A 644 -5.16 28.19 -8.23
C LEU A 644 -4.38 28.49 -9.51
N LYS A 645 -3.52 29.51 -9.53
CA LYS A 645 -2.83 29.97 -10.75
C LYS A 645 -1.46 29.34 -10.95
N ASN A 646 -0.78 28.90 -9.89
CA ASN A 646 0.55 28.30 -10.04
C ASN A 646 0.43 26.86 -10.60
N PRO A 647 1.07 26.55 -11.76
CA PRO A 647 1.01 25.21 -12.36
C PRO A 647 1.71 24.12 -11.55
N GLU A 648 2.57 24.47 -10.59
CA GLU A 648 3.21 23.52 -9.68
C GLU A 648 2.21 22.89 -8.69
N TRP A 649 1.16 23.62 -8.33
CA TRP A 649 0.13 23.17 -7.39
C TRP A 649 -0.94 22.30 -8.07
N ARG A 650 -0.66 21.01 -8.22
CA ARG A 650 -1.50 20.00 -8.87
C ARG A 650 -2.50 19.30 -7.94
N CYS A 651 -2.51 19.65 -6.66
CA CYS A 651 -3.43 19.10 -5.68
C CYS A 651 -4.90 19.35 -5.99
N ARG A 652 -5.76 18.55 -5.38
CA ARG A 652 -7.22 18.73 -5.42
C ARG A 652 -7.63 19.62 -4.27
N ILE A 653 -8.47 20.60 -4.53
CA ILE A 653 -8.91 21.60 -3.58
C ILE A 653 -10.43 21.46 -3.44
N VAL A 654 -10.89 21.29 -2.21
CA VAL A 654 -12.31 21.32 -1.85
C VAL A 654 -12.48 22.45 -0.85
N LEU A 655 -13.26 23.46 -1.23
CA LEU A 655 -13.55 24.65 -0.44
C LEU A 655 -14.98 24.62 0.04
N THR A 656 -15.26 25.04 1.28
CA THR A 656 -16.63 25.32 1.72
C THR A 656 -16.86 26.79 1.90
N THR A 657 -18.06 27.22 1.53
CA THR A 657 -18.50 28.59 1.76
C THR A 657 -20.01 28.67 1.78
N ARG A 658 -20.53 29.70 2.41
CA ARG A 658 -21.92 30.13 2.21
C ARG A 658 -22.07 30.87 0.87
N PRO A 659 -23.29 30.93 0.32
CA PRO A 659 -23.58 31.72 -0.87
C PRO A 659 -22.96 33.13 -0.91
N TYR A 660 -23.10 33.93 0.14
CA TYR A 660 -22.53 35.29 0.14
C TYR A 660 -21.00 35.28 0.16
N GLY A 661 -20.39 34.30 0.86
CA GLY A 661 -18.94 34.16 0.94
C GLY A 661 -18.30 33.80 -0.40
N TYR A 662 -19.05 33.15 -1.29
CA TYR A 662 -18.59 32.81 -2.64
C TYR A 662 -18.24 34.04 -3.48
N GLY A 663 -18.98 35.13 -3.31
CA GLY A 663 -18.78 36.39 -4.03
C GLY A 663 -17.60 37.23 -3.52
N LEU A 664 -17.00 36.86 -2.37
CA LEU A 664 -15.87 37.57 -1.78
C LEU A 664 -14.55 37.33 -2.53
N VAL A 665 -14.49 36.31 -3.40
CA VAL A 665 -13.28 35.92 -4.12
C VAL A 665 -13.54 35.90 -5.62
N THR A 666 -12.60 36.46 -6.37
CA THR A 666 -12.58 36.31 -7.83
C THR A 666 -11.92 34.99 -8.19
N TRP A 667 -12.69 34.08 -8.79
CA TRP A 667 -12.20 32.75 -9.16
C TRP A 667 -11.43 32.79 -10.49
N PRO A 668 -10.12 32.47 -10.51
CA PRO A 668 -9.29 32.60 -11.71
C PRO A 668 -9.41 31.44 -12.70
N LEU A 669 -10.11 30.36 -12.34
CA LEU A 669 -10.22 29.12 -13.10
C LEU A 669 -11.68 28.61 -13.14
N PRO A 670 -12.02 27.72 -14.08
CA PRO A 670 -13.25 26.96 -13.97
C PRO A 670 -13.23 26.14 -12.67
N VAL A 671 -14.08 26.54 -11.73
CA VAL A 671 -14.32 25.81 -10.47
C VAL A 671 -15.59 24.99 -10.61
N ILE A 672 -15.56 23.77 -10.09
CA ILE A 672 -16.77 22.95 -10.03
C ILE A 672 -17.58 23.42 -8.83
N GLN A 673 -18.80 23.87 -9.07
CA GLN A 673 -19.70 24.30 -8.01
C GLN A 673 -20.64 23.16 -7.64
N TYR A 674 -20.60 22.78 -6.37
CA TYR A 674 -21.57 21.89 -5.76
C TYR A 674 -22.41 22.68 -4.77
N ARG A 675 -23.70 22.40 -4.71
CA ARG A 675 -24.56 22.84 -3.60
C ARG A 675 -24.95 21.61 -2.80
N LEU A 676 -24.90 21.67 -1.48
CA LEU A 676 -25.45 20.59 -0.65
C LEU A 676 -26.94 20.44 -0.96
N ALA A 677 -27.34 19.24 -1.34
CA ALA A 677 -28.75 18.96 -1.52
C ALA A 677 -29.43 18.96 -0.14
N PRO A 678 -30.69 19.42 -0.05
CA PRO A 678 -31.49 19.20 1.14
C PRO A 678 -31.58 17.69 1.41
N PHE A 679 -31.58 17.29 2.69
CA PHE A 679 -31.75 15.89 3.06
C PHE A 679 -33.05 15.34 2.45
N SER A 680 -32.93 14.20 1.77
CA SER A 680 -34.10 13.45 1.35
C SER A 680 -34.82 12.87 2.56
N LEU A 681 -36.09 12.50 2.38
CA LEU A 681 -36.84 11.84 3.45
C LEU A 681 -36.17 10.53 3.90
N ASP A 682 -35.50 9.82 2.99
CA ASP A 682 -34.79 8.59 3.31
C ASP A 682 -33.50 8.86 4.09
N GLN A 683 -32.74 9.91 3.73
CA GLN A 683 -31.57 10.35 4.51
C GLN A 683 -31.98 10.82 5.91
N ALA A 684 -33.08 11.56 6.04
CA ALA A 684 -33.61 11.98 7.34
C ALA A 684 -34.04 10.77 8.19
N ARG A 685 -34.68 9.76 7.57
CA ARG A 685 -35.06 8.51 8.24
C ARG A 685 -33.85 7.68 8.67
N GLU A 686 -32.80 7.63 7.86
CA GLU A 686 -31.55 6.95 8.18
C GLU A 686 -30.87 7.62 9.38
N PHE A 687 -30.77 8.95 9.37
CA PHE A 687 -30.24 9.73 10.49
C PHE A 687 -31.02 9.45 11.78
N VAL A 688 -32.36 9.41 11.71
CA VAL A 688 -33.22 9.08 12.86
C VAL A 688 -32.96 7.66 13.38
N SER A 689 -32.69 6.68 12.51
CA SER A 689 -32.29 5.34 12.96
C SER A 689 -30.95 5.35 13.67
N HIS A 690 -29.95 6.05 13.13
CA HIS A 690 -28.66 6.17 13.80
C HIS A 690 -28.77 6.85 15.16
N TRP A 691 -29.67 7.82 15.32
CA TRP A 691 -29.88 8.53 16.59
C TRP A 691 -30.58 7.67 17.65
N PHE A 692 -31.63 6.95 17.27
CA PHE A 692 -32.54 6.28 18.21
C PHE A 692 -32.42 4.75 18.19
N GLU A 693 -31.34 4.21 17.65
CA GLU A 693 -31.16 2.77 17.37
C GLU A 693 -31.67 1.88 18.51
N GLY A 694 -32.67 1.05 18.20
CA GLY A 694 -33.23 0.08 19.14
C GLY A 694 -34.20 0.66 20.18
N THR A 695 -34.58 1.93 20.08
CA THR A 695 -35.52 2.58 21.01
C THR A 695 -36.92 2.77 20.41
N PRO A 696 -38.01 2.77 21.21
CA PRO A 696 -39.35 3.07 20.71
C PRO A 696 -39.50 4.47 20.08
N LYS A 697 -38.61 5.41 20.42
CA LYS A 697 -38.62 6.78 19.90
C LYS A 697 -38.27 6.84 18.41
N GLU A 698 -37.50 5.89 17.91
CA GLU A 698 -37.18 5.78 16.49
C GLU A 698 -38.45 5.68 15.63
N ALA A 699 -39.34 4.73 15.98
CA ALA A 699 -40.59 4.52 15.28
C ALA A 699 -41.53 5.74 15.39
N ALA A 700 -41.54 6.41 16.54
CA ALA A 700 -42.34 7.62 16.75
C ALA A 700 -41.85 8.77 15.86
N MET A 701 -40.54 9.04 15.83
CA MET A 701 -39.94 10.09 15.01
C MET A 701 -40.08 9.79 13.51
N ARG A 702 -39.93 8.53 13.09
CA ARG A 702 -40.18 8.11 11.70
C ARG A 702 -41.63 8.34 11.27
N ARG A 703 -42.60 8.13 12.16
CA ARG A 703 -44.02 8.46 11.90
C ARG A 703 -44.22 9.97 11.79
N LEU A 704 -43.63 10.75 12.70
CA LEU A 704 -43.73 12.21 12.68
C LEU A 704 -43.14 12.79 11.38
N LEU A 705 -41.99 12.28 10.93
CA LEU A 705 -41.41 12.59 9.62
C LEU A 705 -42.36 12.23 8.47
N ALA A 706 -43.14 11.15 8.58
CA ALA A 706 -44.07 10.76 7.53
C ALA A 706 -45.39 11.56 7.54
N SER A 707 -45.87 11.98 8.72
CA SER A 707 -47.20 12.57 8.89
C SER A 707 -47.21 14.11 8.88
N SER A 708 -46.08 14.77 9.17
CA SER A 708 -46.02 16.23 9.30
C SER A 708 -45.15 16.87 8.22
N GLN A 709 -45.78 17.62 7.30
CA GLN A 709 -45.06 18.37 6.26
C GLN A 709 -44.08 19.40 6.84
N ALA A 710 -44.44 20.03 7.96
CA ALA A 710 -43.56 20.99 8.63
C ALA A 710 -42.28 20.32 9.15
N VAL A 711 -42.41 19.12 9.74
CA VAL A 711 -41.25 18.35 10.22
C VAL A 711 -40.42 17.84 9.04
N GLN A 712 -41.05 17.45 7.93
CA GLN A 712 -40.33 17.11 6.69
C GLN A 712 -39.48 18.27 6.19
N LEU A 713 -40.04 19.48 6.11
CA LEU A 713 -39.32 20.68 5.68
C LEU A 713 -38.16 21.02 6.62
N LEU A 714 -38.35 20.91 7.93
CA LEU A 714 -37.26 21.10 8.90
C LEU A 714 -36.17 20.03 8.76
N SER A 715 -36.55 18.77 8.53
CA SER A 715 -35.63 17.64 8.43
C SER A 715 -34.71 17.69 7.20
N GLN A 716 -35.01 18.55 6.23
CA GLN A 716 -34.16 18.80 5.08
C GLN A 716 -32.83 19.48 5.45
N ASN A 717 -32.77 20.16 6.60
CA ASN A 717 -31.54 20.71 7.17
C ASN A 717 -31.03 19.77 8.29
N PRO A 718 -29.84 19.16 8.15
CA PRO A 718 -29.32 18.20 9.13
C PRO A 718 -29.19 18.76 10.54
N PHE A 719 -28.83 20.03 10.69
CA PHE A 719 -28.76 20.68 12.00
C PHE A 719 -30.15 20.80 12.64
N LEU A 720 -31.18 21.19 11.89
CA LEU A 720 -32.54 21.26 12.42
C LEU A 720 -33.08 19.87 12.77
N LEU A 721 -32.79 18.85 11.95
CA LEU A 721 -33.11 17.46 12.28
C LEU A 721 -32.42 17.00 13.57
N THR A 722 -31.15 17.37 13.75
CA THR A 722 -30.40 17.10 14.97
C THR A 722 -31.10 17.70 16.20
N LEU A 723 -31.52 18.97 16.12
CA LEU A 723 -32.25 19.62 17.22
C LEU A 723 -33.62 18.97 17.49
N LEU A 724 -34.32 18.52 16.45
CA LEU A 724 -35.57 17.77 16.59
C LEU A 724 -35.35 16.44 17.33
N CYS A 725 -34.34 15.66 16.94
CA CYS A 725 -33.98 14.41 17.63
C CYS A 725 -33.56 14.66 19.07
N TRP A 726 -32.69 15.64 19.31
CA TRP A 726 -32.23 16.03 20.64
C TRP A 726 -33.39 16.44 21.56
N THR A 727 -34.37 17.17 21.03
CA THR A 727 -35.58 17.56 21.77
C THR A 727 -36.46 16.35 22.07
N ALA A 728 -36.70 15.49 21.07
CA ALA A 728 -37.50 14.28 21.24
C ALA A 728 -36.88 13.26 22.21
N GLU A 729 -35.55 13.22 22.30
CA GLU A 729 -34.82 12.39 23.26
C GLU A 729 -35.06 12.81 24.71
N ARG A 730 -35.24 14.11 24.96
CA ARG A 730 -35.54 14.65 26.30
C ARG A 730 -37.01 14.61 26.70
N GLU A 731 -37.92 14.47 25.74
CA GLU A 731 -39.34 14.27 26.03
C GLU A 731 -39.58 12.91 26.72
N GLU A 732 -40.10 12.94 27.94
CA GLU A 732 -40.33 11.74 28.76
C GLU A 732 -41.47 10.85 28.23
N GLN A 733 -42.40 11.41 27.44
CA GLN A 733 -43.57 10.71 26.92
C GLN A 733 -43.52 10.57 25.40
N PRO A 734 -43.15 9.39 24.85
CA PRO A 734 -43.09 9.16 23.40
C PRO A 734 -44.43 9.39 22.66
N GLN A 735 -45.55 9.30 23.39
CA GLN A 735 -46.91 9.51 22.87
C GLN A 735 -47.21 10.98 22.54
N ARG A 736 -46.48 11.94 23.12
CA ARG A 736 -46.64 13.38 22.83
C ARG A 736 -45.96 13.82 21.52
N LEU A 737 -45.13 12.95 20.95
CA LEU A 737 -44.45 13.18 19.68
C LEU A 737 -45.30 12.77 18.47
N ALA A 738 -46.39 12.01 18.69
CA ALA A 738 -47.35 11.61 17.67
C ALA A 738 -48.53 12.58 17.67
#